data_AF-F5RF98-F1
#
_entry.id   AF-F5RF98-F1
#
_cell.length_a   1.000
_cell.length_b   1.000
_cell.length_c   1.000
_cell.angle_alpha   90.00
_cell.angle_beta   90.00
_cell.angle_gamma   90.00
#
_symmetry.space_group_name_H-M   'P 1'
#
loop_
_entity.id
_entity.type
_entity.pdbx_description
1 polymer ?
#
loop_
_entity_poly.entity_id
_entity_poly.type
_entity_poly.pdbx_seq_one_letter_code
_entity_poly.pdbx_strand_id
1 'polypeptide(L)'
;MIALNRLSPLCQSLLCALALTAALPASAALPVQATAPVVLQPLPARDAEGGMWAVRLDLSSLKAARAGEVFRLALPDGRTLDLVYDATLGGPDGTQWIGHHAAGRQYAVRLRIDGALAAGVIRTPEGGFVLGHVDGVQMMGPDLSVAAGPLELDTLPPMFSLAETALPPVSARPGREVAADQPPADVAHPVAFNLVALSALEPGDEVSLSIPDHGDYRVSYDRTDAGAADTSTWVGHLKDYGSEFRVIITSGPNGSMGNILTPSGELMLVENNGRQWLVDPVRSGLSQFESEHADSVGEEVHGTAAGGVSAAAGATTTASATTAGAVADATATQIDLLVLYTPGFKKKYGTGYTTRIAQLVALANQAYVDSGVPIRLRLVGSEPVSDSDTTTNSSTLTALARATGAYKTVPTLRKKYGADLVTVVRPFYMNAQGGSCGVGYVGGYNGSNMAGYAGYAYSVVSDGRDMAGTNYYCTDYTFTHELGHNMGLMHDRDTVARQGGGQGSYPYAFGYGRSGSFGTIMSYISPVIGRFSNPELNTCAGSACGVATTDPASAHNALALINNRVAVSNWTATTIATSYQVSGTISRAGRPLANVALSASNGASCTASGSTGAYACTVPWGWSGTITPQVQASVTPGVLSFSNVTAAQTKKNFIVR
;
A
#
# COMPACT_ATOMS: atom_id res chain seq x y z
N MET A 1 0.41 60.83 -27.27
CA MET A 1 -0.14 62.20 -27.37
C MET A 1 -1.60 62.14 -26.89
N ILE A 2 -2.04 63.13 -26.09
CA ILE A 2 -3.41 63.36 -25.57
C ILE A 2 -3.74 62.80 -24.17
N ALA A 3 -3.42 63.64 -23.17
CA ALA A 3 -4.26 64.20 -22.09
C ALA A 3 -5.10 63.36 -21.08
N LEU A 4 -4.69 63.52 -19.81
CA LEU A 4 -5.46 63.79 -18.57
C LEU A 4 -6.67 62.90 -18.17
N ASN A 5 -6.59 62.32 -16.97
CA ASN A 5 -7.31 62.90 -15.82
C ASN A 5 -6.75 62.46 -14.45
N ARG A 6 -6.60 63.46 -13.57
CA ARG A 6 -6.26 63.36 -12.16
C ARG A 6 -7.53 63.08 -11.35
N LEU A 7 -7.43 62.30 -10.27
CA LEU A 7 -8.26 62.46 -9.06
C LEU A 7 -7.45 62.03 -7.82
N SER A 8 -6.89 63.06 -7.16
CA SER A 8 -6.87 63.39 -5.72
C SER A 8 -6.38 62.40 -4.62
N PRO A 9 -5.88 62.93 -3.49
CA PRO A 9 -4.82 62.34 -2.67
C PRO A 9 -5.29 61.87 -1.29
N LEU A 10 -4.57 60.92 -0.67
CA LEU A 10 -4.52 60.79 0.80
C LEU A 10 -3.29 60.00 1.27
N CYS A 11 -2.47 60.69 2.07
CA CYS A 11 -1.47 60.26 3.04
C CYS A 11 -0.20 59.49 2.61
N GLN A 12 0.82 60.31 2.36
CA GLN A 12 2.25 60.16 2.64
C GLN A 12 2.60 59.32 3.88
N SER A 13 3.55 58.40 3.76
CA SER A 13 4.94 58.63 4.21
C SER A 13 5.82 57.39 3.94
N LEU A 14 6.65 57.49 2.90
CA LEU A 14 7.79 56.61 2.62
C LEU A 14 9.04 57.49 2.71
N LEU A 15 10.01 57.11 3.53
CA LEU A 15 11.33 57.73 3.57
C LEU A 15 12.36 56.65 3.21
N CYS A 16 12.99 56.85 2.04
CA CYS A 16 14.12 56.09 1.54
C CYS A 16 15.34 56.22 2.45
N ALA A 17 16.08 55.12 2.62
CA ALA A 17 17.53 55.15 2.64
C ALA A 17 18.06 53.83 2.05
N LEU A 18 18.55 53.90 0.81
CA LEU A 18 19.46 52.90 0.25
C LEU A 18 20.79 52.99 1.02
N ALA A 19 21.28 51.87 1.51
CA ALA A 19 22.69 51.69 1.84
C ALA A 19 23.16 50.34 1.30
N LEU A 20 24.09 50.42 0.34
CA LEU A 20 24.98 49.32 -0.07
C LEU A 20 25.61 48.68 1.17
N THR A 21 25.48 47.37 1.33
CA THR A 21 26.45 46.57 2.08
C THR A 21 26.75 45.28 1.34
N ALA A 22 28.04 44.97 1.28
CA ALA A 22 28.65 43.91 0.51
C ALA A 22 28.19 42.52 0.97
N ALA A 23 28.03 41.62 0.01
CA ALA A 23 27.88 40.19 0.25
C ALA A 23 29.14 39.64 0.92
N LEU A 24 29.04 39.32 2.21
CA LEU A 24 29.93 38.40 2.90
C LEU A 24 29.39 36.98 2.70
N PRO A 25 30.26 35.96 2.52
CA PRO A 25 29.80 34.58 2.42
C PRO A 25 29.23 34.18 3.77
N ALA A 26 27.96 33.75 3.79
CA ALA A 26 27.40 33.05 4.93
C ALA A 26 28.23 31.76 5.11
N SER A 27 29.20 31.81 6.02
CA SER A 27 29.80 30.60 6.55
C SER A 27 28.66 29.85 7.22
N ALA A 28 28.34 28.66 6.68
CA ALA A 28 27.43 27.73 7.32
C ALA A 28 27.97 27.44 8.71
N ALA A 29 27.43 28.12 9.72
CA ALA A 29 27.56 27.67 11.08
C ALA A 29 26.89 26.29 11.11
N LEU A 30 27.70 25.25 11.28
CA LEU A 30 27.21 23.92 11.65
C LEU A 30 26.22 24.12 12.79
N PRO A 31 24.99 23.57 12.72
CA PRO A 31 24.07 23.69 13.83
C PRO A 31 24.74 23.05 15.04
N VAL A 32 24.82 23.80 16.14
CA VAL A 32 25.15 23.24 17.44
C VAL A 32 24.16 22.10 17.67
N GLN A 33 24.64 20.86 17.66
CA GLN A 33 23.85 19.70 18.02
C GLN A 33 23.37 19.93 19.46
N ALA A 34 22.12 20.37 19.61
CA ALA A 34 21.48 20.40 20.91
C ALA A 34 21.58 18.98 21.48
N THR A 35 22.13 18.85 22.68
CA THR A 35 22.24 17.56 23.35
C THR A 35 20.85 16.95 23.48
N ALA A 36 20.64 15.74 22.95
CA ALA A 36 19.36 15.05 23.00
C ALA A 36 18.79 15.04 24.43
N PRO A 37 17.51 15.39 24.65
CA PRO A 37 16.89 15.38 25.97
C PRO A 37 16.98 13.99 26.60
N VAL A 38 17.39 13.93 27.87
CA VAL A 38 17.39 12.68 28.64
C VAL A 38 15.96 12.41 29.13
N VAL A 39 15.30 11.44 28.51
CA VAL A 39 13.90 11.09 28.81
C VAL A 39 13.76 9.88 29.71
N LEU A 40 14.81 9.08 29.92
CA LEU A 40 14.81 8.00 30.90
C LEU A 40 16.00 8.16 31.83
N GLN A 41 15.75 8.02 33.12
CA GLN A 41 16.78 8.05 34.17
C GLN A 41 16.58 6.89 35.16
N PRO A 42 17.66 6.25 35.63
CA PRO A 42 17.57 5.24 36.67
C PRO A 42 17.15 5.87 38.00
N LEU A 43 16.28 5.19 38.75
CA LEU A 43 15.95 5.59 40.11
C LEU A 43 17.01 5.05 41.09
N PRO A 44 17.32 5.77 42.19
CA PRO A 44 18.29 5.30 43.19
C PRO A 44 17.90 3.94 43.77
N ALA A 45 18.88 3.01 43.79
CA ALA A 45 18.82 1.60 44.19
C ALA A 45 17.55 1.13 44.95
N ARG A 46 16.66 0.46 44.21
CA ARG A 46 16.06 -0.79 44.70
C ARG A 46 16.81 -1.91 44.02
N ASP A 47 17.17 -2.96 44.77
CA ASP A 47 17.91 -4.09 44.25
C ASP A 47 17.31 -4.55 42.91
N ALA A 48 18.17 -4.76 41.91
CA ALA A 48 17.79 -5.27 40.61
C ALA A 48 17.41 -6.76 40.74
N GLU A 49 16.32 -7.06 41.45
CA GLU A 49 15.80 -8.42 41.53
C GLU A 49 15.44 -8.88 40.11
N GLY A 50 16.14 -9.92 39.64
CA GLY A 50 15.92 -10.49 38.30
C GLY A 50 16.45 -9.66 37.13
N GLY A 51 17.30 -8.64 37.35
CA GLY A 51 17.90 -7.84 36.27
C GLY A 51 17.00 -6.71 35.72
N MET A 52 15.90 -6.41 36.42
CA MET A 52 15.02 -5.27 36.13
C MET A 52 15.36 -4.08 37.04
N TRP A 53 15.36 -2.87 36.48
CA TRP A 53 15.70 -1.63 37.16
C TRP A 53 14.52 -0.67 37.18
N ALA A 54 14.30 -0.04 38.33
CA ALA A 54 13.33 1.04 38.45
C ALA A 54 13.85 2.29 37.72
N VAL A 55 13.01 2.87 36.86
CA VAL A 55 13.38 4.02 36.04
C VAL A 55 12.30 5.10 36.11
N ARG A 56 12.68 6.35 35.85
CA ARG A 56 11.76 7.45 35.59
C ARG A 56 11.75 7.72 34.09
N LEU A 57 10.55 7.86 33.52
CA LEU A 57 10.35 8.16 32.11
C LEU A 57 9.62 9.50 31.96
N ASP A 58 10.18 10.39 31.15
CA ASP A 58 9.52 11.62 30.71
C ASP A 58 8.58 11.32 29.53
N LEU A 59 7.38 10.89 29.88
CA LEU A 59 6.31 10.62 28.91
C LEU A 59 5.81 11.89 28.22
N SER A 60 5.99 13.07 28.81
CA SER A 60 5.54 14.32 28.20
C SER A 60 6.38 14.66 26.98
N SER A 61 7.70 14.52 27.10
CA SER A 61 8.62 14.69 25.98
C SER A 61 8.40 13.64 24.90
N LEU A 62 8.22 12.36 25.28
CA LEU A 62 7.93 11.30 24.30
C LEU A 62 6.61 11.51 23.55
N LYS A 63 5.55 11.98 24.21
CA LYS A 63 4.26 12.28 23.56
C LYS A 63 4.30 13.52 22.67
N ALA A 64 5.20 14.47 22.94
CA ALA A 64 5.38 15.68 22.14
C ALA A 64 6.38 15.53 21.00
N ALA A 65 6.97 14.34 20.85
CA ALA A 65 8.04 14.06 19.91
C ALA A 65 7.67 14.37 18.46
N ARG A 66 8.64 14.88 17.70
CA ARG A 66 8.53 15.12 16.26
C ARG A 66 9.42 14.16 15.49
N ALA A 67 8.96 13.70 14.33
CA ALA A 67 9.70 12.72 13.52
C ALA A 67 11.16 13.17 13.32
N GLY A 68 12.11 12.26 13.58
CA GLY A 68 13.55 12.51 13.53
C GLY A 68 14.17 13.08 14.82
N GLU A 69 13.36 13.44 15.82
CA GLU A 69 13.88 13.91 17.11
C GLU A 69 14.57 12.79 17.88
N VAL A 70 15.72 13.12 18.49
CA VAL A 70 16.56 12.17 19.23
C VAL A 70 16.31 12.31 20.73
N PHE A 71 16.08 11.18 21.41
CA PHE A 71 15.83 11.08 22.83
C PHE A 71 16.85 10.16 23.49
N ARG A 72 17.39 10.57 24.63
CA ARG A 72 18.42 9.82 25.35
C ARG A 72 17.85 9.05 26.52
N LEU A 73 18.17 7.77 26.62
CA LEU A 73 17.90 6.93 27.79
C LEU A 73 19.20 6.74 28.56
N ALA A 74 19.26 7.19 29.81
CA ALA A 74 20.38 6.89 30.71
C ALA A 74 20.13 5.54 31.39
N LEU A 75 21.06 4.59 31.22
CA LEU A 75 20.98 3.27 31.82
C LEU A 75 21.64 3.25 33.22
N PRO A 76 21.20 2.34 34.11
CA PRO A 76 21.76 2.20 35.45
C PRO A 76 23.25 1.82 35.49
N ASP A 77 23.76 1.18 34.44
CA ASP A 77 25.17 0.80 34.29
C ASP A 77 26.06 1.96 33.79
N GLY A 78 25.48 3.16 33.62
CA GLY A 78 26.17 4.36 33.15
C GLY A 78 26.22 4.51 31.62
N ARG A 79 25.72 3.53 30.86
CA ARG A 79 25.58 3.67 29.40
C ARG A 79 24.40 4.58 29.05
N THR A 80 24.38 5.05 27.80
CA THR A 80 23.26 5.80 27.24
C THR A 80 22.82 5.20 25.92
N LEU A 81 21.52 5.15 25.67
CA LEU A 81 20.93 4.78 24.39
C LEU A 81 20.29 6.01 23.78
N ASP A 82 20.60 6.32 22.52
CA ASP A 82 19.96 7.39 21.78
C ASP A 82 18.92 6.78 20.85
N LEU A 83 17.66 7.22 20.98
CA LEU A 83 16.53 6.75 20.21
C LEU A 83 16.02 7.86 19.30
N VAL A 84 15.69 7.54 18.06
CA VAL A 84 15.09 8.46 17.10
C VAL A 84 13.60 8.16 17.00
N TYR A 85 12.76 9.15 17.21
CA TYR A 85 11.32 9.00 17.03
C TYR A 85 10.95 8.98 15.55
N ASP A 86 10.10 8.03 15.17
CA ASP A 86 9.60 7.91 13.80
C ASP A 86 8.15 8.37 13.70
N ALA A 87 7.26 7.74 14.47
CA ALA A 87 5.83 7.95 14.38
C ALA A 87 5.13 7.51 15.65
N THR A 88 3.87 7.93 15.77
CA THR A 88 2.97 7.49 16.82
C THR A 88 1.81 6.72 16.21
N LEU A 89 1.55 5.56 16.77
CA LEU A 89 0.41 4.70 16.51
C LEU A 89 -0.53 4.72 17.74
N GLY A 90 -1.83 4.46 17.62
CA GLY A 90 -2.69 4.11 18.77
C GLY A 90 -3.97 4.93 18.95
N GLY A 91 -4.74 4.58 19.98
CA GLY A 91 -6.16 4.91 20.19
C GLY A 91 -6.46 5.46 21.60
N PRO A 92 -7.74 5.44 22.04
CA PRO A 92 -8.17 5.89 23.37
C PRO A 92 -7.52 5.13 24.53
N ASP A 93 -7.14 3.88 24.29
CA ASP A 93 -6.58 2.96 25.30
C ASP A 93 -5.06 3.05 25.46
N GLY A 94 -4.39 3.95 24.73
CA GLY A 94 -2.93 4.07 24.76
C GLY A 94 -2.31 4.52 23.45
N THR A 95 -1.11 5.09 23.55
CA THR A 95 -0.32 5.58 22.42
C THR A 95 0.92 4.71 22.22
N GLN A 96 1.06 4.05 21.08
CA GLN A 96 2.28 3.37 20.65
C GLN A 96 3.28 4.37 20.04
N TRP A 97 4.32 4.68 20.79
CA TRP A 97 5.49 5.40 20.31
C TRP A 97 6.38 4.44 19.50
N ILE A 98 6.64 4.77 18.25
CA ILE A 98 7.51 4.01 17.35
C ILE A 98 8.75 4.84 17.04
N GLY A 99 9.90 4.19 17.16
CA GLY A 99 11.17 4.76 16.79
C GLY A 99 12.19 3.68 16.45
N HIS A 100 13.45 4.07 16.45
CA HIS A 100 14.58 3.18 16.30
C HIS A 100 15.77 3.67 17.13
N HIS A 101 16.72 2.79 17.40
CA HIS A 101 18.00 3.19 17.95
C HIS A 101 18.78 4.04 16.94
N ALA A 102 19.53 5.05 17.40
CA ALA A 102 20.32 5.93 16.52
C ALA A 102 21.39 5.21 15.69
N ALA A 103 21.73 3.96 16.04
CA ALA A 103 22.60 3.11 15.24
C ALA A 103 21.95 2.58 13.94
N GLY A 104 20.61 2.64 13.82
CA GLY A 104 19.91 2.25 12.60
C GLY A 104 18.48 1.75 12.83
N ARG A 105 17.67 1.81 11.77
CA ARG A 105 16.23 1.45 11.77
C ARG A 105 15.94 -0.03 11.99
N GLN A 106 16.93 -0.87 11.76
CA GLN A 106 16.84 -2.30 12.03
C GLN A 106 16.73 -2.61 13.54
N TYR A 107 17.08 -1.63 14.38
CA TYR A 107 16.94 -1.68 15.82
C TYR A 107 15.67 -0.95 16.25
N ALA A 108 14.51 -1.53 15.90
CA ALA A 108 13.21 -0.95 16.17
C ALA A 108 12.94 -0.75 17.67
N VAL A 109 12.24 0.33 17.99
CA VAL A 109 11.73 0.64 19.32
C VAL A 109 10.22 0.79 19.24
N ARG A 110 9.51 0.08 20.12
CA ARG A 110 8.05 0.17 20.25
C ARG A 110 7.68 0.28 21.71
N LEU A 111 7.10 1.40 22.10
CA LEU A 111 6.65 1.66 23.46
C LEU A 111 5.16 1.98 23.45
N ARG A 112 4.33 1.16 24.07
CA ARG A 112 2.96 1.51 24.41
C ARG A 112 2.98 2.41 25.63
N ILE A 113 2.31 3.56 25.55
CA ILE A 113 2.19 4.54 26.62
C ILE A 113 0.73 4.61 27.05
N ASP A 114 0.47 4.19 28.29
CA ASP A 114 -0.86 4.12 28.89
C ASP A 114 -0.89 5.03 30.13
N GLY A 115 -1.54 6.18 30.01
CA GLY A 115 -1.58 7.19 31.07
C GLY A 115 -0.18 7.71 31.45
N ALA A 116 0.29 7.31 32.65
CA ALA A 116 1.55 7.71 33.25
C ALA A 116 2.65 6.62 33.20
N LEU A 117 2.42 5.51 32.51
CA LEU A 117 3.36 4.40 32.38
C LEU A 117 3.58 4.03 30.91
N ALA A 118 4.68 3.33 30.64
CA ALA A 118 4.95 2.74 29.34
C ALA A 118 5.37 1.26 29.45
N ALA A 119 5.11 0.49 28.41
CA ALA A 119 5.61 -0.86 28.26
C ALA A 119 6.01 -1.11 26.81
N GLY A 120 7.05 -1.91 26.56
CA GLY A 120 7.49 -2.16 25.20
C GLY A 120 8.89 -2.70 25.09
N VAL A 121 9.43 -2.67 23.88
CA VAL A 121 10.73 -3.25 23.52
C VAL A 121 11.60 -2.19 22.86
N ILE A 122 12.87 -2.16 23.22
CA ILE A 122 13.92 -1.33 22.64
C ILE A 122 15.00 -2.29 22.12
N ARG A 123 15.19 -2.36 20.80
CA ARG A 123 16.31 -3.11 20.21
C ARG A 123 17.56 -2.23 20.14
N THR A 124 18.73 -2.83 20.31
CA THR A 124 20.05 -2.18 20.16
C THR A 124 21.03 -3.14 19.49
N PRO A 125 22.19 -2.67 18.98
CA PRO A 125 23.21 -3.55 18.39
C PRO A 125 23.74 -4.61 19.36
N GLU A 126 23.80 -4.29 20.66
CA GLU A 126 24.42 -5.15 21.69
C GLU A 126 23.41 -6.01 22.45
N GLY A 127 22.10 -5.86 22.20
CA GLY A 127 21.05 -6.50 22.99
C GLY A 127 19.69 -5.81 22.88
N GLY A 128 18.63 -6.46 23.36
CA GLY A 128 17.32 -5.82 23.55
C GLY A 128 17.08 -5.40 24.99
N PHE A 129 16.19 -4.43 25.20
CA PHE A 129 15.63 -4.08 26.50
C PHE A 129 14.11 -4.11 26.45
N VAL A 130 13.49 -4.44 27.57
CA VAL A 130 12.05 -4.31 27.77
C VAL A 130 11.76 -3.19 28.78
N LEU A 131 10.74 -2.38 28.50
CA LEU A 131 10.08 -1.54 29.48
C LEU A 131 8.78 -2.20 29.91
N GLY A 132 8.47 -2.11 31.20
CA GLY A 132 7.20 -2.53 31.76
C GLY A 132 6.96 -1.86 33.10
N HIS A 133 5.96 -2.31 33.86
CA HIS A 133 5.73 -1.76 35.19
C HIS A 133 5.28 -2.84 36.18
N VAL A 134 5.65 -2.66 37.44
CA VAL A 134 5.21 -3.51 38.57
C VAL A 134 4.69 -2.58 39.65
N ASP A 135 3.46 -2.80 40.12
CA ASP A 135 2.81 -1.98 41.16
C ASP A 135 2.87 -0.45 40.90
N GLY A 136 2.74 -0.06 39.63
CA GLY A 136 2.79 1.34 39.19
C GLY A 136 4.19 1.96 39.12
N VAL A 137 5.25 1.18 39.36
CA VAL A 137 6.64 1.60 39.17
C VAL A 137 7.10 1.19 37.78
N GLN A 138 7.61 2.14 37.00
CA GLN A 138 8.21 1.88 35.70
C GLN A 138 9.53 1.12 35.87
N MET A 139 9.66 0.03 35.14
CA MET A 139 10.81 -0.88 35.16
C MET A 139 11.41 -1.00 33.75
N MET A 140 12.72 -1.21 33.68
CA MET A 140 13.46 -1.54 32.45
C MET A 140 14.43 -2.68 32.73
N GLY A 141 14.61 -3.61 31.81
CA GLY A 141 15.63 -4.66 31.94
C GLY A 141 16.00 -5.26 30.60
N PRO A 142 16.95 -6.20 30.55
CA PRO A 142 17.33 -6.86 29.32
C PRO A 142 16.16 -7.68 28.75
N ASP A 143 15.97 -7.60 27.44
CA ASP A 143 15.11 -8.54 26.73
C ASP A 143 15.86 -9.87 26.64
N LEU A 144 15.30 -10.90 27.27
CA LEU A 144 15.88 -12.25 27.31
C LEU A 144 15.38 -13.14 26.17
N SER A 145 14.57 -12.60 25.25
CA SER A 145 14.10 -13.33 24.08
C SER A 145 15.21 -13.51 23.05
N VAL A 146 15.08 -14.52 22.19
CA VAL A 146 15.99 -14.73 21.04
C VAL A 146 16.01 -13.50 20.12
N ALA A 147 14.94 -12.72 20.11
CA ALA A 147 14.80 -11.49 19.34
C ALA A 147 15.75 -10.36 19.80
N ALA A 148 16.35 -10.49 20.99
CA ALA A 148 17.29 -9.53 21.58
C ALA A 148 18.74 -9.72 21.11
N GLY A 149 19.07 -10.79 20.40
CA GLY A 149 20.43 -11.02 19.87
C GLY A 149 20.86 -9.98 18.83
N PRO A 150 22.17 -9.80 18.60
CA PRO A 150 22.69 -8.92 17.56
C PRO A 150 22.10 -9.24 16.19
N LEU A 151 21.82 -8.19 15.40
CA LEU A 151 21.20 -8.34 14.10
C LEU A 151 22.23 -8.45 12.97
N GLU A 152 22.23 -9.58 12.26
CA GLU A 152 23.12 -9.80 11.10
C GLU A 152 22.38 -9.60 9.76
N LEU A 153 22.08 -8.34 9.41
CA LEU A 153 21.41 -8.00 8.14
C LEU A 153 22.15 -8.48 6.89
N ASP A 154 23.48 -8.47 6.92
CA ASP A 154 24.33 -8.84 5.78
C ASP A 154 24.20 -10.31 5.38
N THR A 155 23.65 -11.14 6.28
CA THR A 155 23.37 -12.57 5.99
C THR A 155 22.02 -12.77 5.31
N LEU A 156 21.13 -11.77 5.38
CA LEU A 156 19.80 -11.85 4.77
C LEU A 156 19.87 -11.53 3.28
N PRO A 157 19.10 -12.24 2.43
CA PRO A 157 18.98 -11.88 1.02
C PRO A 157 18.49 -10.42 0.87
N PRO A 158 19.16 -9.58 0.05
CA PRO A 158 18.72 -8.21 -0.16
C PRO A 158 17.50 -8.16 -1.08
N MET A 159 16.48 -7.41 -0.66
CA MET A 159 15.25 -7.18 -1.42
C MET A 159 15.53 -6.47 -2.74
N PHE A 160 16.47 -5.52 -2.72
CA PHE A 160 16.93 -4.81 -3.89
C PHE A 160 18.41 -5.10 -4.11
N SER A 161 18.78 -5.45 -5.35
CA SER A 161 20.18 -5.41 -5.75
C SER A 161 20.57 -3.96 -6.06
N LEU A 162 21.82 -3.59 -5.80
CA LEU A 162 22.39 -2.37 -6.39
C LEU A 162 22.16 -2.43 -7.89
N ALA A 163 21.59 -1.36 -8.45
CA ALA A 163 21.47 -1.21 -9.89
C ALA A 163 22.90 -1.05 -10.46
N GLU A 164 23.65 -2.15 -10.60
CA GLU A 164 24.84 -2.19 -11.45
C GLU A 164 24.41 -1.55 -12.77
N THR A 165 25.10 -0.45 -13.13
CA THR A 165 24.97 0.29 -14.38
C THR A 165 24.40 -0.62 -15.45
N ALA A 166 23.10 -0.47 -15.73
CA ALA A 166 22.46 -1.19 -16.82
C ALA A 166 23.37 -0.96 -18.02
N LEU A 167 24.08 -2.01 -18.46
CA LEU A 167 24.88 -1.92 -19.66
C LEU A 167 23.94 -1.31 -20.71
N PRO A 168 24.34 -0.22 -21.38
CA PRO A 168 23.48 0.37 -22.38
C PRO A 168 23.06 -0.75 -23.33
N PRO A 169 21.79 -0.80 -23.76
CA PRO A 169 21.34 -1.85 -24.65
C PRO A 169 22.33 -1.95 -25.80
N VAL A 170 22.81 -3.17 -26.06
CA VAL A 170 23.68 -3.49 -27.20
C VAL A 170 22.85 -3.36 -28.49
N SER A 171 22.52 -2.11 -28.85
CA SER A 171 22.16 -1.60 -30.17
C SER A 171 21.71 -0.12 -30.10
N ALA A 172 22.43 0.76 -29.38
CA ALA A 172 22.27 2.19 -29.65
C ALA A 172 22.92 2.50 -31.00
N ARG A 173 22.10 2.65 -32.05
CA ARG A 173 22.55 3.32 -33.29
C ARG A 173 23.16 4.67 -32.90
N PRO A 174 24.33 5.07 -33.45
CA PRO A 174 24.89 6.38 -33.16
C PRO A 174 23.93 7.45 -33.70
N GLY A 175 23.36 8.27 -32.81
CA GLY A 175 22.52 9.40 -33.19
C GLY A 175 21.19 9.58 -32.44
N ARG A 176 20.85 8.74 -31.44
CA ARG A 176 19.74 9.03 -30.53
C ARG A 176 20.31 9.45 -29.18
N GLU A 177 20.16 10.72 -28.81
CA GLU A 177 20.32 11.15 -27.41
C GLU A 177 19.45 10.23 -26.55
N VAL A 178 20.09 9.38 -25.75
CA VAL A 178 19.40 8.69 -24.65
C VAL A 178 19.11 9.81 -23.65
N ALA A 179 17.85 10.22 -23.56
CA ALA A 179 17.42 11.22 -22.58
C ALA A 179 17.98 10.82 -21.21
N ALA A 180 18.70 11.73 -20.56
CA ALA A 180 19.32 11.48 -19.26
C ALA A 180 18.29 10.89 -18.28
N ASP A 181 18.74 9.92 -17.47
CA ASP A 181 18.03 9.25 -16.37
C ASP A 181 17.48 10.27 -15.36
N GLN A 182 16.36 10.92 -15.68
CA GLN A 182 15.71 11.84 -14.76
C GLN A 182 14.94 11.03 -13.72
N PRO A 183 15.23 11.23 -12.42
CA PRO A 183 14.50 10.55 -11.36
C PRO A 183 13.01 10.99 -11.41
N PRO A 184 12.06 10.09 -11.09
CA PRO A 184 10.63 10.40 -11.12
C PRO A 184 10.18 11.35 -9.99
N ALA A 185 11.03 11.59 -9.00
CA ALA A 185 10.81 12.51 -7.88
C ALA A 185 12.16 12.98 -7.31
N ASP A 186 12.14 13.98 -6.42
CA ASP A 186 13.34 14.59 -5.85
C ASP A 186 14.15 13.61 -4.98
N VAL A 187 13.46 12.76 -4.22
CA VAL A 187 14.04 11.67 -3.43
C VAL A 187 13.63 10.35 -4.07
N ALA A 188 14.45 9.90 -5.02
CA ALA A 188 14.29 8.64 -5.71
C ALA A 188 15.64 7.96 -5.92
N HIS A 189 15.72 6.67 -5.58
CA HIS A 189 16.93 5.89 -5.69
C HIS A 189 16.74 4.78 -6.72
N PRO A 190 17.69 4.61 -7.66
CA PRO A 190 17.59 3.54 -8.62
C PRO A 190 17.84 2.20 -7.94
N VAL A 191 16.95 1.24 -8.17
CA VAL A 191 17.01 -0.09 -7.58
C VAL A 191 16.72 -1.14 -8.63
N ALA A 192 16.95 -2.41 -8.32
CA ALA A 192 16.36 -3.51 -9.06
C ALA A 192 15.82 -4.54 -8.05
N PHE A 193 14.52 -4.83 -8.15
CA PHE A 193 13.89 -5.82 -7.28
C PHE A 193 14.48 -7.20 -7.54
N ASN A 194 15.01 -7.83 -6.49
CA ASN A 194 15.77 -9.06 -6.59
C ASN A 194 14.87 -10.30 -6.66
N LEU A 195 13.96 -10.33 -7.64
CA LEU A 195 12.93 -11.36 -7.73
C LEU A 195 13.52 -12.79 -7.72
N VAL A 196 14.68 -13.01 -8.36
CA VAL A 196 15.33 -14.33 -8.39
C VAL A 196 15.70 -14.79 -6.99
N ALA A 197 16.41 -13.98 -6.19
CA ALA A 197 16.78 -14.35 -4.83
C ALA A 197 15.54 -14.54 -3.93
N LEU A 198 14.51 -13.73 -4.14
CA LEU A 198 13.29 -13.75 -3.33
C LEU A 198 12.31 -14.88 -3.73
N SER A 199 12.50 -15.50 -4.89
CA SER A 199 11.57 -16.51 -5.44
C SER A 199 11.64 -17.88 -4.75
N ALA A 200 12.64 -18.12 -3.92
CA ALA A 200 12.85 -19.38 -3.20
C ALA A 200 12.45 -19.31 -1.70
N LEU A 201 11.99 -18.16 -1.23
CA LEU A 201 11.67 -17.93 0.19
C LEU A 201 10.43 -18.73 0.61
N GLU A 202 10.44 -19.28 1.80
CA GLU A 202 9.29 -19.88 2.47
C GLU A 202 8.69 -18.92 3.51
N PRO A 203 7.36 -18.97 3.77
CA PRO A 203 6.71 -18.07 4.71
C PRO A 203 7.43 -18.00 6.06
N GLY A 204 7.76 -16.79 6.50
CA GLY A 204 8.55 -16.51 7.70
C GLY A 204 10.03 -16.28 7.44
N ASP A 205 10.56 -16.61 6.25
CA ASP A 205 11.92 -16.23 5.86
C ASP A 205 12.07 -14.70 5.86
N GLU A 206 13.26 -14.23 6.21
CA GLU A 206 13.57 -12.81 6.36
C GLU A 206 14.46 -12.30 5.22
N VAL A 207 14.24 -11.06 4.83
CA VAL A 207 15.04 -10.35 3.81
C VAL A 207 15.42 -8.97 4.30
N SER A 208 16.55 -8.46 3.83
CA SER A 208 16.99 -7.09 4.14
C SER A 208 16.39 -6.10 3.13
N LEU A 209 15.78 -5.04 3.66
CA LEU A 209 15.29 -3.89 2.90
C LEU A 209 16.15 -2.69 3.28
N SER A 210 17.14 -2.40 2.44
CA SER A 210 17.96 -1.20 2.56
C SER A 210 17.35 -0.06 1.76
N ILE A 211 17.00 1.02 2.44
CA ILE A 211 16.46 2.22 1.81
C ILE A 211 17.51 3.33 1.99
N PRO A 212 18.14 3.82 0.90
CA PRO A 212 19.17 4.85 0.98
C PRO A 212 18.67 6.07 1.76
N ASP A 213 19.51 6.66 2.62
CA ASP A 213 19.19 7.81 3.49
C ASP A 213 18.04 7.59 4.51
N HIS A 214 17.39 6.43 4.50
CA HIS A 214 16.37 6.04 5.46
C HIS A 214 16.92 5.06 6.49
N GLY A 215 17.66 4.04 6.05
CA GLY A 215 18.17 2.96 6.91
C GLY A 215 17.58 1.60 6.51
N ASP A 216 17.99 0.59 7.27
CA ASP A 216 17.68 -0.81 6.96
C ASP A 216 16.50 -1.34 7.76
N TYR A 217 15.70 -2.20 7.13
CA TYR A 217 14.62 -2.93 7.76
C TYR A 217 14.75 -4.42 7.48
N ARG A 218 14.20 -5.25 8.38
CA ARG A 218 13.92 -6.64 8.09
C ARG A 218 12.49 -6.80 7.62
N VAL A 219 12.30 -7.57 6.55
CA VAL A 219 10.99 -7.89 6.02
C VAL A 219 10.77 -9.39 6.15
N SER A 220 9.68 -9.78 6.81
CA SER A 220 9.22 -11.15 6.82
C SER A 220 8.46 -11.42 5.52
N TYR A 221 8.84 -12.47 4.81
CA TYR A 221 8.07 -12.96 3.68
C TYR A 221 6.81 -13.67 4.16
N ASP A 222 5.67 -13.36 3.54
CA ASP A 222 4.41 -14.03 3.85
C ASP A 222 4.05 -15.04 2.78
N ARG A 223 4.02 -14.60 1.51
CA ARG A 223 3.66 -15.45 0.36
C ARG A 223 3.94 -14.77 -0.98
N THR A 224 3.83 -15.56 -2.03
CA THR A 224 3.77 -15.09 -3.41
C THR A 224 2.46 -15.54 -4.03
N ASP A 225 1.63 -14.57 -4.39
CA ASP A 225 0.39 -14.82 -5.09
C ASP A 225 0.63 -14.81 -6.60
N ALA A 226 -0.09 -15.67 -7.31
CA ALA A 226 -0.26 -15.47 -8.73
C ALA A 226 -1.10 -14.20 -8.96
N GLY A 227 -0.53 -13.27 -9.71
CA GLY A 227 -1.21 -12.06 -10.11
C GLY A 227 -2.09 -12.27 -11.33
N ALA A 228 -2.73 -11.19 -11.77
CA ALA A 228 -3.41 -11.15 -13.06
C ALA A 228 -2.43 -10.75 -14.18
N ALA A 229 -2.80 -10.97 -15.45
CA ALA A 229 -2.05 -10.48 -16.61
C ALA A 229 -0.55 -10.87 -16.61
N ASP A 230 -0.26 -12.16 -16.42
CA ASP A 230 1.10 -12.73 -16.45
C ASP A 230 2.05 -12.16 -15.37
N THR A 231 1.52 -11.82 -14.20
CA THR A 231 2.30 -11.29 -13.06
C THR A 231 2.31 -12.21 -11.85
N SER A 232 3.23 -11.94 -10.92
CA SER A 232 3.26 -12.50 -9.57
C SER A 232 3.42 -11.39 -8.55
N THR A 233 2.73 -11.49 -7.42
CA THR A 233 2.82 -10.52 -6.33
C THR A 233 3.52 -11.13 -5.13
N TRP A 234 4.65 -10.55 -4.75
CA TRP A 234 5.37 -10.84 -3.51
C TRP A 234 4.75 -10.02 -2.38
N VAL A 235 4.38 -10.68 -1.29
CA VAL A 235 3.78 -10.07 -0.11
C VAL A 235 4.63 -10.38 1.12
N GLY A 236 4.95 -9.33 1.88
CA GLY A 236 5.59 -9.43 3.18
C GLY A 236 5.19 -8.26 4.08
N HIS A 237 5.87 -8.16 5.22
CA HIS A 237 5.69 -7.05 6.16
C HIS A 237 6.97 -6.78 6.94
N LEU A 238 7.12 -5.56 7.46
CA LEU A 238 8.26 -5.21 8.30
C LEU A 238 8.23 -6.02 9.59
N LYS A 239 9.21 -6.93 9.75
CA LYS A 239 9.24 -7.95 10.81
C LYS A 239 9.16 -7.33 12.21
N ASP A 240 9.92 -6.27 12.41
CA ASP A 240 10.09 -5.62 13.71
C ASP A 240 9.05 -4.53 14.01
N TYR A 241 8.25 -4.15 13.00
CA TYR A 241 7.28 -3.06 13.08
C TYR A 241 5.82 -3.54 12.97
N GLY A 242 5.56 -4.75 12.50
CA GLY A 242 4.24 -5.38 12.50
C GLY A 242 3.59 -5.51 11.11
N SER A 243 2.57 -6.36 11.05
CA SER A 243 1.88 -6.72 9.80
C SER A 243 1.11 -5.58 9.14
N GLU A 244 0.88 -4.47 9.86
CA GLU A 244 0.32 -3.24 9.32
C GLU A 244 1.27 -2.55 8.32
N PHE A 245 2.59 -2.75 8.46
CA PHE A 245 3.61 -2.20 7.56
C PHE A 245 3.91 -3.18 6.42
N ARG A 246 3.00 -3.21 5.45
CA ARG A 246 3.04 -4.13 4.31
C ARG A 246 4.11 -3.77 3.27
N VAL A 247 4.69 -4.80 2.68
CA VAL A 247 5.54 -4.71 1.49
C VAL A 247 4.90 -5.57 0.40
N ILE A 248 4.37 -4.92 -0.64
CA ILE A 248 3.60 -5.59 -1.70
C ILE A 248 4.18 -5.19 -3.05
N ILE A 249 4.85 -6.14 -3.71
CA ILE A 249 5.56 -5.90 -4.97
C ILE A 249 5.04 -6.86 -6.04
N THR A 250 4.46 -6.32 -7.09
CA THR A 250 3.99 -7.09 -8.25
C THR A 250 5.03 -7.02 -9.36
N SER A 251 5.44 -8.18 -9.86
CA SER A 251 6.40 -8.32 -10.94
C SER A 251 5.76 -8.96 -12.16
N GLY A 252 6.01 -8.40 -13.33
CA GLY A 252 5.66 -8.97 -14.64
C GLY A 252 6.86 -8.97 -15.58
N PRO A 253 6.67 -9.34 -16.86
CA PRO A 253 7.74 -9.39 -17.85
C PRO A 253 8.45 -8.05 -18.08
N ASN A 254 7.74 -6.93 -17.85
CA ASN A 254 8.22 -5.58 -18.16
C ASN A 254 8.71 -4.80 -16.94
N GLY A 255 8.79 -5.42 -15.76
CA GLY A 255 9.28 -4.77 -14.54
C GLY A 255 8.49 -5.14 -13.29
N SER A 256 8.79 -4.44 -12.21
CA SER A 256 8.18 -4.62 -10.90
C SER A 256 7.70 -3.26 -10.41
N MET A 257 6.52 -3.26 -9.79
CA MET A 257 5.89 -2.09 -9.20
C MET A 257 5.32 -2.48 -7.85
N GLY A 258 5.31 -1.58 -6.89
CA GLY A 258 4.89 -1.95 -5.55
C GLY A 258 4.85 -0.82 -4.55
N ASN A 259 4.36 -1.19 -3.38
CA ASN A 259 4.15 -0.33 -2.24
C ASN A 259 4.89 -0.89 -1.04
N ILE A 260 5.56 -0.02 -0.29
CA ILE A 260 6.27 -0.36 0.95
C ILE A 260 5.80 0.63 2.01
N LEU A 261 4.98 0.18 2.95
CA LEU A 261 4.57 1.03 4.05
C LEU A 261 5.61 0.93 5.18
N THR A 262 6.15 2.07 5.60
CA THR A 262 7.07 2.18 6.72
C THR A 262 6.50 3.12 7.79
N PRO A 263 7.01 3.10 9.03
CA PRO A 263 6.61 4.09 10.04
C PRO A 263 6.85 5.53 9.62
N SER A 264 7.85 5.78 8.75
CA SER A 264 8.16 7.11 8.24
C SER A 264 7.31 7.54 7.04
N GLY A 265 6.45 6.65 6.53
CA GLY A 265 5.63 6.90 5.35
C GLY A 265 5.71 5.77 4.33
N GLU A 266 4.91 5.94 3.29
CA GLU A 266 4.84 5.07 2.12
C GLU A 266 6.04 5.29 1.20
N LEU A 267 6.62 4.21 0.67
CA LEU A 267 7.55 4.26 -0.45
C LEU A 267 6.95 3.52 -1.64
N MET A 268 7.27 4.02 -2.84
CA MET A 268 6.77 3.47 -4.09
C MET A 268 7.90 2.87 -4.91
N LEU A 269 7.75 1.61 -5.32
CA LEU A 269 8.58 1.04 -6.38
C LEU A 269 7.89 1.34 -7.71
N VAL A 270 8.52 2.18 -8.53
CA VAL A 270 7.99 2.60 -9.83
C VAL A 270 8.96 2.25 -10.95
N GLU A 271 8.42 2.09 -12.15
CA GLU A 271 9.21 1.99 -13.38
C GLU A 271 9.15 3.33 -14.11
N ASN A 272 10.31 3.87 -14.47
CA ASN A 272 10.43 5.09 -15.26
C ASN A 272 11.56 4.91 -16.28
N ASN A 273 11.21 5.04 -17.57
CA ASN A 273 12.13 4.91 -18.70
C ASN A 273 12.95 3.61 -18.71
N GLY A 274 12.34 2.47 -18.33
CA GLY A 274 12.99 1.16 -18.34
C GLY A 274 13.90 0.90 -17.14
N ARG A 275 13.90 1.79 -16.13
CA ARG A 275 14.63 1.64 -14.87
C ARG A 275 13.65 1.63 -13.69
N GLN A 276 13.94 0.81 -12.68
CA GLN A 276 13.18 0.78 -11.43
C GLN A 276 13.73 1.81 -10.44
N TRP A 277 12.80 2.47 -9.75
CA TRP A 277 13.10 3.51 -8.78
C TRP A 277 12.32 3.25 -7.51
N LEU A 278 13.01 3.33 -6.38
CA LEU A 278 12.40 3.43 -5.08
C LEU A 278 12.22 4.93 -4.78
N VAL A 279 10.98 5.37 -4.71
CA VAL A 279 10.59 6.77 -4.52
C VAL A 279 10.10 6.94 -3.09
N ASP A 280 10.59 7.98 -2.42
CA ASP A 280 9.98 8.51 -1.20
C ASP A 280 9.15 9.74 -1.55
N PRO A 281 7.82 9.63 -1.62
CA PRO A 281 6.95 10.78 -1.88
C PRO A 281 7.07 11.86 -0.80
N VAL A 282 7.11 11.47 0.47
CA VAL A 282 7.07 12.41 1.61
C VAL A 282 8.33 13.26 1.64
N ARG A 283 9.51 12.65 1.56
CA ARG A 283 10.77 13.42 1.50
C ARG A 283 10.98 14.13 0.16
N SER A 284 10.30 13.71 -0.90
CA SER A 284 10.21 14.47 -2.15
C SER A 284 9.28 15.68 -2.06
N GLY A 285 8.70 15.98 -0.88
CA GLY A 285 7.77 17.08 -0.68
C GLY A 285 6.39 16.85 -1.31
N LEU A 286 6.08 15.60 -1.68
CA LEU A 286 4.76 15.22 -2.18
C LEU A 286 3.81 14.96 -1.02
N SER A 287 2.56 15.38 -1.20
CA SER A 287 1.47 15.18 -0.25
C SER A 287 0.38 14.32 -0.89
N GLN A 288 -0.16 13.38 -0.11
CA GLN A 288 -1.37 12.67 -0.52
C GLN A 288 -2.50 13.69 -0.71
N PHE A 289 -3.22 13.59 -1.82
CA PHE A 289 -4.39 14.42 -2.05
C PHE A 289 -5.64 13.81 -1.40
N GLU A 290 -6.27 14.56 -0.50
CA GLU A 290 -7.56 14.23 0.10
C GLU A 290 -8.61 15.19 -0.47
N SER A 291 -9.70 14.64 -1.00
CA SER A 291 -10.76 15.41 -1.64
C SER A 291 -11.78 15.91 -0.61
N GLU A 292 -12.45 17.04 -0.86
CA GLU A 292 -13.69 17.38 -0.12
C GLU A 292 -14.95 16.91 -0.87
N HIS A 293 -14.81 16.41 -2.09
CA HIS A 293 -15.94 16.01 -2.95
C HIS A 293 -16.66 14.77 -2.39
N ALA A 294 -17.99 14.85 -2.34
CA ALA A 294 -18.85 13.71 -2.06
C ALA A 294 -18.89 12.75 -3.27
N ASP A 295 -19.02 11.45 -3.00
CA ASP A 295 -19.21 10.45 -4.05
C ASP A 295 -20.58 10.54 -4.70
N SER A 296 -20.67 9.91 -5.88
CA SER A 296 -21.91 9.91 -6.63
C SER A 296 -22.87 8.86 -6.05
N VAL A 297 -24.13 9.23 -5.96
CA VAL A 297 -25.24 8.28 -5.83
C VAL A 297 -25.83 8.11 -7.22
N GLY A 298 -26.11 6.87 -7.64
CA GLY A 298 -26.79 6.63 -8.93
C GLY A 298 -28.15 7.36 -8.97
N GLU A 299 -28.81 7.44 -10.12
CA GLU A 299 -30.21 7.91 -10.14
C GLU A 299 -30.99 7.00 -9.17
N GLU A 300 -31.60 7.60 -8.14
CA GLU A 300 -32.15 6.86 -6.99
C GLU A 300 -33.04 5.72 -7.50
N VAL A 301 -32.62 4.48 -7.20
CA VAL A 301 -33.46 3.32 -7.45
C VAL A 301 -34.56 3.38 -6.40
N HIS A 302 -35.66 4.06 -6.72
CA HIS A 302 -36.87 4.09 -5.90
C HIS A 302 -37.49 2.68 -5.86
N GLY A 303 -36.92 1.81 -5.04
CA GLY A 303 -37.49 0.53 -4.66
C GLY A 303 -38.29 0.72 -3.38
N THR A 304 -39.59 0.47 -3.44
CA THR A 304 -40.51 0.55 -2.30
C THR A 304 -39.96 -0.19 -1.08
N ALA A 305 -39.94 0.49 0.07
CA ALA A 305 -39.67 -0.10 1.37
C ALA A 305 -40.59 -1.31 1.58
N ALA A 306 -40.05 -2.51 1.48
CA ALA A 306 -40.73 -3.73 1.88
C ALA A 306 -40.37 -4.01 3.34
N GLY A 307 -41.42 -4.12 4.15
CA GLY A 307 -41.38 -4.13 5.62
C GLY A 307 -40.43 -5.15 6.24
N GLY A 308 -40.00 -4.80 7.46
CA GLY A 308 -39.07 -5.56 8.25
C GLY A 308 -39.46 -7.03 8.44
N VAL A 309 -38.45 -7.87 8.37
CA VAL A 309 -38.44 -9.20 8.97
C VAL A 309 -37.28 -9.22 9.96
N SER A 310 -37.64 -9.36 11.24
CA SER A 310 -36.73 -9.44 12.38
C SER A 310 -35.60 -10.44 12.15
N ALA A 311 -34.38 -9.99 12.40
CA ALA A 311 -33.23 -10.87 12.61
C ALA A 311 -33.49 -11.73 13.87
N ALA A 312 -33.57 -13.05 13.69
CA ALA A 312 -33.49 -13.98 14.81
C ALA A 312 -32.04 -14.09 15.26
N ALA A 313 -31.78 -13.61 16.46
CA ALA A 313 -30.55 -13.84 17.21
C ALA A 313 -30.40 -15.31 17.60
N GLY A 314 -29.16 -15.80 17.62
CA GLY A 314 -28.79 -16.98 18.41
C GLY A 314 -27.80 -17.92 17.74
N ALA A 315 -26.50 -17.72 18.00
CA ALA A 315 -25.56 -18.79 18.35
C ALA A 315 -24.21 -18.19 18.72
N THR A 316 -24.02 -17.96 20.02
CA THR A 316 -22.73 -17.80 20.68
C THR A 316 -21.88 -19.05 20.43
N THR A 317 -20.74 -18.89 19.76
CA THR A 317 -19.61 -19.82 19.90
C THR A 317 -18.34 -19.02 20.09
N THR A 318 -17.73 -19.22 21.25
CA THR A 318 -16.42 -18.72 21.67
C THR A 318 -15.33 -19.37 20.80
N ALA A 319 -14.70 -18.61 19.92
CA ALA A 319 -13.52 -19.05 19.19
C ALA A 319 -12.25 -18.50 19.86
N SER A 320 -11.44 -19.43 20.35
CA SER A 320 -10.14 -19.19 20.96
C SER A 320 -9.11 -18.74 19.91
N ALA A 321 -8.27 -17.77 20.29
CA ALA A 321 -7.18 -17.26 19.47
C ALA A 321 -6.19 -18.37 19.10
N THR A 322 -6.05 -18.65 17.80
CA THR A 322 -4.91 -19.38 17.25
C THR A 322 -4.39 -18.66 16.01
N THR A 323 -3.07 -18.56 15.96
CA THR A 323 -2.22 -17.96 14.93
C THR A 323 -2.58 -18.45 13.53
N ALA A 324 -2.96 -17.54 12.64
CA ALA A 324 -3.28 -17.84 11.24
C ALA A 324 -2.00 -18.01 10.41
N GLY A 325 -1.57 -19.27 10.27
CA GLY A 325 -0.78 -19.73 9.14
C GLY A 325 -1.67 -19.85 7.88
N ALA A 326 -1.05 -19.68 6.72
CA ALA A 326 -1.69 -19.68 5.41
C ALA A 326 -2.63 -20.88 5.18
N VAL A 327 -3.87 -20.60 4.77
CA VAL A 327 -4.81 -21.58 4.22
C VAL A 327 -5.19 -21.13 2.81
N ALA A 328 -5.18 -22.09 1.88
CA ALA A 328 -5.51 -21.90 0.48
C ALA A 328 -6.93 -21.34 0.22
N ASP A 329 -7.02 -20.56 -0.86
CA ASP A 329 -8.09 -19.67 -1.37
C ASP A 329 -9.41 -20.35 -1.82
N ALA A 330 -9.89 -21.40 -1.13
CA ALA A 330 -11.07 -22.16 -1.57
C ALA A 330 -12.43 -21.64 -1.04
N THR A 331 -12.47 -20.54 -0.27
CA THR A 331 -13.69 -20.02 0.39
C THR A 331 -14.00 -18.55 0.11
N ALA A 332 -13.18 -17.84 -0.66
CA ALA A 332 -13.43 -16.43 -0.98
C ALA A 332 -14.47 -16.29 -2.09
N THR A 333 -15.36 -15.30 -1.96
CA THR A 333 -16.28 -14.91 -3.03
C THR A 333 -15.50 -14.20 -4.12
N GLN A 334 -15.51 -14.77 -5.32
CA GLN A 334 -14.90 -14.17 -6.49
C GLN A 334 -15.79 -13.04 -7.02
N ILE A 335 -15.21 -11.87 -7.26
CA ILE A 335 -15.88 -10.72 -7.89
C ILE A 335 -15.12 -10.37 -9.15
N ASP A 336 -15.82 -10.35 -10.29
CA ASP A 336 -15.20 -10.14 -11.60
C ASP A 336 -15.05 -8.66 -11.92
N LEU A 337 -13.84 -8.28 -12.31
CA LEU A 337 -13.45 -6.89 -12.53
C LEU A 337 -12.94 -6.68 -13.95
N LEU A 338 -13.52 -5.71 -14.65
CA LEU A 338 -13.00 -5.17 -15.90
C LEU A 338 -12.32 -3.82 -15.63
N VAL A 339 -11.06 -3.69 -16.03
CA VAL A 339 -10.33 -2.41 -15.95
C VAL A 339 -10.25 -1.78 -17.33
N LEU A 340 -10.68 -0.53 -17.45
CA LEU A 340 -10.54 0.28 -18.64
C LEU A 340 -9.36 1.25 -18.44
N TYR A 341 -8.52 1.47 -19.45
CA TYR A 341 -7.38 2.38 -19.32
C TYR A 341 -7.31 3.40 -20.45
N THR A 342 -6.92 4.62 -20.14
CA THR A 342 -6.75 5.70 -21.13
C THR A 342 -5.41 5.60 -21.88
N PRO A 343 -5.26 6.27 -23.04
CA PRO A 343 -3.98 6.34 -23.73
C PRO A 343 -2.89 6.98 -22.86
N GLY A 344 -3.23 7.98 -22.03
CA GLY A 344 -2.28 8.60 -21.11
C GLY A 344 -1.79 7.64 -20.03
N PHE A 345 -2.65 6.76 -19.51
CA PHE A 345 -2.24 5.74 -18.55
C PHE A 345 -1.19 4.81 -19.16
N LYS A 346 -1.47 4.29 -20.36
CA LYS A 346 -0.54 3.44 -21.10
C LYS A 346 0.76 4.18 -21.44
N LYS A 347 0.68 5.46 -21.78
CA LYS A 347 1.86 6.30 -22.05
C LYS A 347 2.71 6.50 -20.80
N LYS A 348 2.10 6.80 -19.64
CA LYS A 348 2.78 7.03 -18.37
C LYS A 348 3.58 5.81 -17.93
N TYR A 349 3.00 4.62 -18.03
CA TYR A 349 3.62 3.37 -17.56
C TYR A 349 4.30 2.56 -18.64
N GLY A 350 4.37 3.06 -19.88
CA GLY A 350 5.07 2.40 -20.99
C GLY A 350 4.66 0.94 -21.16
N THR A 351 5.64 0.04 -21.05
CA THR A 351 5.43 -1.42 -21.12
C THR A 351 4.93 -2.03 -19.80
N GLY A 352 5.10 -1.33 -18.68
CA GLY A 352 4.67 -1.76 -17.34
C GLY A 352 3.19 -1.52 -17.02
N TYR A 353 2.40 -0.92 -17.90
CA TYR A 353 1.00 -0.55 -17.61
C TYR A 353 0.10 -1.73 -17.17
N THR A 354 0.29 -2.92 -17.72
CA THR A 354 -0.44 -4.14 -17.28
C THR A 354 0.00 -4.60 -15.90
N THR A 355 1.29 -4.47 -15.58
CA THR A 355 1.83 -4.74 -14.25
C THR A 355 1.28 -3.76 -13.22
N ARG A 356 1.11 -2.48 -13.58
CA ARG A 356 0.45 -1.48 -12.72
C ARG A 356 -0.99 -1.87 -12.42
N ILE A 357 -1.78 -2.23 -13.44
CA ILE A 357 -3.17 -2.68 -13.23
C ILE A 357 -3.22 -3.91 -12.32
N ALA A 358 -2.36 -4.90 -12.56
CA ALA A 358 -2.28 -6.09 -11.73
C ALA A 358 -1.89 -5.75 -10.28
N GLN A 359 -0.99 -4.79 -10.08
CA GLN A 359 -0.57 -4.32 -8.76
C GLN A 359 -1.72 -3.64 -7.99
N LEU A 360 -2.52 -2.79 -8.63
CA LEU A 360 -3.71 -2.18 -8.01
C LEU A 360 -4.72 -3.25 -7.57
N VAL A 361 -4.95 -4.27 -8.40
CA VAL A 361 -5.80 -5.42 -8.07
C VAL A 361 -5.19 -6.24 -6.92
N ALA A 362 -3.87 -6.42 -6.90
CA ALA A 362 -3.20 -7.16 -5.84
C ALA A 362 -3.29 -6.45 -4.48
N LEU A 363 -3.14 -5.11 -4.46
CA LEU A 363 -3.34 -4.30 -3.26
C LEU A 363 -4.77 -4.43 -2.72
N ALA A 364 -5.78 -4.36 -3.59
CA ALA A 364 -7.17 -4.54 -3.19
C ALA A 364 -7.42 -5.92 -2.56
N ASN A 365 -6.87 -6.98 -3.18
CA ASN A 365 -6.98 -8.33 -2.64
C ASN A 365 -6.26 -8.50 -1.30
N GLN A 366 -5.07 -7.92 -1.16
CA GLN A 366 -4.36 -7.93 0.11
C GLN A 366 -5.15 -7.18 1.19
N ALA A 367 -5.80 -6.08 0.84
CA ALA A 367 -6.64 -5.34 1.77
C ALA A 367 -7.85 -6.15 2.25
N TYR A 368 -8.50 -6.96 1.40
CA TYR A 368 -9.56 -7.87 1.84
C TYR A 368 -9.03 -8.91 2.82
N VAL A 369 -7.89 -9.53 2.50
CA VAL A 369 -7.22 -10.51 3.39
C VAL A 369 -6.90 -9.88 4.75
N ASP A 370 -6.29 -8.70 4.75
CA ASP A 370 -5.92 -7.97 5.97
C ASP A 370 -7.12 -7.46 6.76
N SER A 371 -8.30 -7.44 6.16
CA SER A 371 -9.54 -7.00 6.81
C SER A 371 -10.42 -8.16 7.26
N GLY A 372 -10.01 -9.42 7.00
CA GLY A 372 -10.84 -10.61 7.26
C GLY A 372 -12.07 -10.70 6.33
N VAL A 373 -12.00 -10.09 5.15
CA VAL A 373 -13.08 -10.08 4.15
C VAL A 373 -12.84 -11.20 3.14
N PRO A 374 -13.74 -12.19 3.00
CA PRO A 374 -13.58 -13.30 2.07
C PRO A 374 -14.01 -12.89 0.65
N ILE A 375 -13.32 -11.90 0.07
CA ILE A 375 -13.49 -11.44 -1.31
C ILE A 375 -12.16 -11.61 -2.05
N ARG A 376 -12.23 -12.08 -3.30
CA ARG A 376 -11.11 -12.10 -4.24
C ARG A 376 -11.54 -11.46 -5.55
N LEU A 377 -10.97 -10.32 -5.90
CA LEU A 377 -11.14 -9.73 -7.23
C LEU A 377 -10.42 -10.58 -8.26
N ARG A 378 -11.12 -10.92 -9.35
CA ARG A 378 -10.53 -11.50 -10.55
C ARG A 378 -10.57 -10.46 -11.66
N LEU A 379 -9.39 -10.06 -12.14
CA LEU A 379 -9.30 -9.26 -13.35
C LEU A 379 -9.68 -10.14 -14.55
N VAL A 380 -10.88 -9.91 -15.09
CA VAL A 380 -11.41 -10.68 -16.24
C VAL A 380 -11.03 -10.05 -17.59
N GLY A 381 -10.62 -8.78 -17.58
CA GLY A 381 -10.11 -8.10 -18.76
C GLY A 381 -9.52 -6.73 -18.44
N SER A 382 -8.64 -6.27 -19.33
CA SER A 382 -8.16 -4.88 -19.35
C SER A 382 -8.25 -4.33 -20.78
N GLU A 383 -9.01 -3.27 -21.02
CA GLU A 383 -9.31 -2.77 -22.36
C GLU A 383 -9.02 -1.26 -22.50
N PRO A 384 -8.51 -0.80 -23.66
CA PRO A 384 -8.29 0.62 -23.88
C PRO A 384 -9.62 1.35 -24.09
N VAL A 385 -9.70 2.59 -23.58
CA VAL A 385 -10.78 3.53 -23.88
C VAL A 385 -10.19 4.86 -24.35
N SER A 386 -10.73 5.42 -25.43
CA SER A 386 -10.25 6.68 -26.00
C SER A 386 -10.87 7.90 -25.30
N ASP A 387 -10.75 7.97 -23.97
CA ASP A 387 -11.16 9.14 -23.17
C ASP A 387 -9.96 10.09 -22.92
N SER A 388 -10.27 11.34 -22.61
CA SER A 388 -9.28 12.34 -22.19
C SER A 388 -8.87 12.13 -20.73
N ASP A 389 -7.61 12.42 -20.42
CA ASP A 389 -7.10 12.42 -19.04
C ASP A 389 -7.48 13.69 -18.27
N THR A 390 -8.02 14.71 -18.94
CA THR A 390 -8.24 16.06 -18.38
C THR A 390 -9.73 16.44 -18.29
N THR A 391 -10.61 15.45 -18.24
CA THR A 391 -12.05 15.64 -17.92
C THR A 391 -12.27 15.41 -16.43
N THR A 392 -13.31 16.01 -15.84
CA THR A 392 -13.59 15.80 -14.40
C THR A 392 -13.97 14.34 -14.12
N ASN A 393 -13.57 13.81 -12.95
CA ASN A 393 -13.89 12.44 -12.55
C ASN A 393 -15.41 12.16 -12.63
N SER A 394 -16.25 13.08 -12.15
CA SER A 394 -17.72 12.95 -12.18
C SER A 394 -18.29 12.92 -13.61
N SER A 395 -17.73 13.72 -14.54
CA SER A 395 -18.18 13.71 -15.94
C SER A 395 -17.82 12.39 -16.63
N THR A 396 -16.63 11.85 -16.35
CA THR A 396 -16.20 10.55 -16.85
C THR A 396 -17.05 9.42 -16.26
N LEU A 397 -17.34 9.45 -14.95
CA LEU A 397 -18.22 8.45 -14.32
C LEU A 397 -19.62 8.45 -14.94
N THR A 398 -20.19 9.64 -15.16
CA THR A 398 -21.50 9.79 -15.81
C THR A 398 -21.48 9.25 -17.24
N ALA A 399 -20.43 9.54 -18.00
CA ALA A 399 -20.30 9.06 -19.37
C ALA A 399 -20.12 7.53 -19.43
N LEU A 400 -19.37 6.96 -18.50
CA LEU A 400 -19.18 5.52 -18.30
C LEU A 400 -20.50 4.82 -18.00
N ALA A 401 -21.26 5.31 -17.01
CA ALA A 401 -22.53 4.72 -16.60
C ALA A 401 -23.60 4.77 -17.69
N ARG A 402 -23.67 5.91 -18.41
CA ARG A 402 -24.62 6.10 -19.52
C ARG A 402 -24.14 5.49 -20.84
N ALA A 403 -22.97 4.86 -20.87
CA ALA A 403 -22.33 4.31 -22.07
C ALA A 403 -22.31 5.32 -23.24
N THR A 404 -21.88 6.55 -22.96
CA THR A 404 -21.79 7.63 -23.96
C THR A 404 -20.33 7.93 -24.32
N GLY A 405 -20.13 8.70 -25.40
CA GLY A 405 -18.78 9.10 -25.83
C GLY A 405 -17.84 7.89 -26.07
N ALA A 406 -16.69 7.90 -25.39
CA ALA A 406 -15.69 6.83 -25.43
C ALA A 406 -16.16 5.49 -24.85
N TYR A 407 -17.28 5.48 -24.10
CA TYR A 407 -17.75 4.34 -23.31
C TYR A 407 -18.90 3.55 -23.95
N LYS A 408 -19.27 3.85 -25.20
CA LYS A 408 -20.38 3.17 -25.92
C LYS A 408 -20.25 1.65 -25.98
N THR A 409 -19.02 1.13 -26.02
CA THR A 409 -18.74 -0.30 -26.10
C THR A 409 -18.72 -0.99 -24.74
N VAL A 410 -18.72 -0.25 -23.63
CA VAL A 410 -18.56 -0.80 -22.28
C VAL A 410 -19.64 -1.81 -21.91
N PRO A 411 -20.95 -1.62 -22.19
CA PRO A 411 -21.95 -2.65 -21.92
C PRO A 411 -21.66 -3.98 -22.65
N THR A 412 -21.11 -3.90 -23.87
CA THR A 412 -20.71 -5.09 -24.65
C THR A 412 -19.49 -5.75 -24.03
N LEU A 413 -18.47 -4.98 -23.63
CA LEU A 413 -17.28 -5.51 -22.95
C LEU A 413 -17.63 -6.14 -21.60
N ARG A 414 -18.46 -5.47 -20.80
CA ARG A 414 -18.93 -5.97 -19.51
C ARG A 414 -19.65 -7.30 -19.66
N LYS A 415 -20.53 -7.43 -20.66
CA LYS A 415 -21.19 -8.72 -21.00
C LYS A 415 -20.21 -9.75 -21.55
N LYS A 416 -19.25 -9.36 -22.38
CA LYS A 416 -18.23 -10.24 -22.97
C LYS A 416 -17.39 -10.91 -21.88
N TYR A 417 -17.00 -10.15 -20.86
CA TYR A 417 -16.13 -10.62 -19.77
C TYR A 417 -16.89 -11.09 -18.52
N GLY A 418 -18.20 -10.83 -18.43
CA GLY A 418 -19.01 -11.16 -17.25
C GLY A 418 -18.56 -10.37 -16.01
N ALA A 419 -18.22 -9.09 -16.19
CA ALA A 419 -17.63 -8.28 -15.14
C ALA A 419 -18.68 -7.65 -14.21
N ASP A 420 -18.60 -7.97 -12.92
CA ASP A 420 -19.46 -7.42 -11.88
C ASP A 420 -19.15 -5.94 -11.66
N LEU A 421 -17.87 -5.59 -11.64
CA LEU A 421 -17.34 -4.24 -11.46
C LEU A 421 -16.61 -3.78 -12.73
N VAL A 422 -16.74 -2.49 -13.06
CA VAL A 422 -15.98 -1.87 -14.16
C VAL A 422 -15.37 -0.56 -13.67
N THR A 423 -14.06 -0.39 -13.84
CA THR A 423 -13.35 0.81 -13.37
C THR A 423 -12.47 1.39 -14.47
N VAL A 424 -12.39 2.71 -14.56
CA VAL A 424 -11.47 3.42 -15.47
C VAL A 424 -10.24 3.86 -14.68
N VAL A 425 -9.04 3.54 -15.16
CA VAL A 425 -7.77 4.06 -14.63
C VAL A 425 -7.15 5.05 -15.61
N ARG A 426 -6.73 6.21 -15.09
CA ARG A 426 -6.06 7.28 -15.84
C ARG A 426 -5.00 7.99 -15.00
N PRO A 427 -4.01 8.68 -15.60
CA PRO A 427 -3.05 9.47 -14.84
C PRO A 427 -3.76 10.59 -14.04
N PHE A 428 -3.20 10.93 -12.88
CA PHE A 428 -3.72 12.05 -12.10
C PHE A 428 -3.39 13.41 -12.72
N TYR A 429 -4.42 14.25 -12.86
CA TYR A 429 -4.37 15.65 -13.28
C TYR A 429 -5.27 16.46 -12.35
N MET A 430 -4.75 16.88 -11.21
CA MET A 430 -5.53 17.37 -10.06
C MET A 430 -6.59 18.40 -10.45
N ASN A 431 -6.18 19.52 -11.06
CA ASN A 431 -7.09 20.61 -11.39
C ASN A 431 -8.08 20.25 -12.50
N ALA A 432 -7.62 19.53 -13.53
CA ALA A 432 -8.46 19.19 -14.67
C ALA A 432 -9.50 18.11 -14.33
N GLN A 433 -9.20 17.25 -13.36
CA GLN A 433 -10.07 16.17 -12.92
C GLN A 433 -11.06 16.60 -11.83
N GLY A 434 -11.07 17.88 -11.47
CA GLY A 434 -11.98 18.46 -10.50
C GLY A 434 -11.52 18.24 -9.06
N GLY A 435 -10.22 18.09 -8.80
CA GLY A 435 -9.69 18.00 -7.44
C GLY A 435 -10.18 16.77 -6.68
N SER A 436 -10.10 15.59 -7.30
CA SER A 436 -10.36 14.30 -6.64
C SER A 436 -9.45 13.21 -7.23
N CYS A 437 -9.12 12.21 -6.41
CA CYS A 437 -8.35 11.05 -6.86
C CYS A 437 -9.20 9.98 -7.53
N GLY A 438 -10.50 9.96 -7.25
CA GLY A 438 -11.43 9.06 -7.90
C GLY A 438 -12.86 9.47 -7.62
N VAL A 439 -13.78 8.70 -8.19
CA VAL A 439 -15.20 8.74 -7.85
C VAL A 439 -15.85 7.42 -8.24
N GLY A 440 -16.71 6.90 -7.36
CA GLY A 440 -17.54 5.73 -7.60
C GLY A 440 -19.02 6.02 -7.33
N TYR A 441 -19.89 5.17 -7.84
CA TYR A 441 -21.26 5.13 -7.31
C TYR A 441 -21.33 4.30 -6.05
N VAL A 442 -22.02 4.80 -5.02
CA VAL A 442 -22.26 4.06 -3.78
C VAL A 442 -23.36 3.02 -3.95
N GLY A 443 -23.00 1.74 -3.90
CA GLY A 443 -23.93 0.62 -3.94
C GLY A 443 -24.81 0.54 -2.68
N GLY A 444 -26.10 0.27 -2.84
CA GLY A 444 -27.02 0.12 -1.69
C GLY A 444 -27.16 1.38 -0.83
N TYR A 445 -26.87 2.56 -1.39
CA TYR A 445 -26.93 3.84 -0.67
C TYR A 445 -28.20 4.00 0.17
N ASN A 446 -28.04 4.56 1.38
CA ASN A 446 -29.09 4.70 2.39
C ASN A 446 -29.78 3.39 2.79
N GLY A 447 -29.07 2.26 2.74
CA GLY A 447 -29.62 0.93 3.07
C GLY A 447 -30.50 0.33 1.97
N SER A 448 -30.42 0.86 0.74
CA SER A 448 -31.12 0.31 -0.41
C SER A 448 -30.59 -1.08 -0.76
N ASN A 449 -31.43 -1.91 -1.39
CA ASN A 449 -31.03 -3.27 -1.73
C ASN A 449 -29.88 -3.29 -2.77
N MET A 450 -28.74 -3.87 -2.38
CA MET A 450 -27.53 -3.98 -3.21
C MET A 450 -27.78 -4.68 -4.57
N ALA A 451 -28.73 -5.62 -4.64
CA ALA A 451 -29.03 -6.31 -5.89
C ALA A 451 -29.50 -5.36 -7.02
N GLY A 452 -30.08 -4.20 -6.68
CA GLY A 452 -30.53 -3.19 -7.64
C GLY A 452 -29.42 -2.31 -8.23
N TYR A 453 -28.18 -2.43 -7.75
CA TYR A 453 -27.09 -1.50 -8.10
C TYR A 453 -26.15 -2.01 -9.21
N ALA A 454 -26.45 -3.14 -9.84
CA ALA A 454 -25.65 -3.67 -10.95
C ALA A 454 -25.37 -2.63 -12.06
N GLY A 455 -26.37 -1.82 -12.39
CA GLY A 455 -26.27 -0.74 -13.40
C GLY A 455 -25.36 0.43 -13.01
N TYR A 456 -24.93 0.51 -11.75
CA TYR A 456 -24.09 1.57 -11.19
C TYR A 456 -22.74 1.05 -10.69
N ALA A 457 -22.36 -0.18 -11.01
CA ALA A 457 -21.09 -0.79 -10.60
C ALA A 457 -19.86 -0.24 -11.37
N TYR A 458 -19.72 1.09 -11.37
CA TYR A 458 -18.77 1.87 -12.13
C TYR A 458 -17.96 2.80 -11.22
N SER A 459 -16.67 2.93 -11.51
CA SER A 459 -15.76 3.86 -10.84
C SER A 459 -14.72 4.46 -11.80
N VAL A 460 -14.14 5.59 -11.39
CA VAL A 460 -13.03 6.27 -12.07
C VAL A 460 -11.92 6.50 -11.07
N VAL A 461 -10.69 6.16 -11.44
CA VAL A 461 -9.50 6.22 -10.60
C VAL A 461 -8.41 7.01 -11.33
N SER A 462 -7.87 8.01 -10.64
CA SER A 462 -6.74 8.83 -11.05
C SER A 462 -5.49 8.37 -10.32
N ASP A 463 -4.43 8.06 -11.06
CA ASP A 463 -3.33 7.22 -10.57
C ASP A 463 -1.98 7.97 -10.50
N GLY A 464 -1.35 7.91 -9.33
CA GLY A 464 0.00 8.38 -9.03
C GLY A 464 0.15 9.90 -8.87
N ARG A 465 1.39 10.39 -9.03
CA ARG A 465 1.73 11.83 -8.97
C ARG A 465 0.99 12.63 -10.04
N ASP A 466 0.60 13.85 -9.67
CA ASP A 466 -0.01 14.82 -10.56
C ASP A 466 0.88 15.13 -11.76
N MET A 467 0.33 14.89 -12.95
CA MET A 467 1.02 15.08 -14.22
C MET A 467 1.10 16.56 -14.64
N ALA A 468 0.39 17.45 -13.95
CA ALA A 468 0.48 18.90 -14.14
C ALA A 468 1.58 19.57 -13.28
N GLY A 469 2.30 18.79 -12.46
CA GLY A 469 3.49 19.25 -11.74
C GLY A 469 3.21 19.87 -10.36
N THR A 470 2.03 19.68 -9.78
CA THR A 470 1.81 20.00 -8.37
C THR A 470 2.51 19.00 -7.44
N ASN A 471 2.57 19.33 -6.16
CA ASN A 471 3.16 18.47 -5.12
C ASN A 471 2.16 17.44 -4.58
N TYR A 472 1.19 17.02 -5.39
CA TYR A 472 0.14 16.09 -4.96
C TYR A 472 0.21 14.75 -5.69
N TYR A 473 -0.22 13.71 -5.01
CA TYR A 473 -0.38 12.37 -5.60
C TYR A 473 -1.62 11.67 -5.04
N CYS A 474 -2.14 10.73 -5.82
CA CYS A 474 -3.18 9.81 -5.37
C CYS A 474 -2.53 8.52 -4.85
N THR A 475 -2.96 8.08 -3.66
CA THR A 475 -2.52 6.82 -3.06
C THR A 475 -2.92 5.63 -3.93
N ASP A 476 -2.12 4.57 -3.94
CA ASP A 476 -2.43 3.34 -4.65
C ASP A 476 -3.74 2.70 -4.14
N TYR A 477 -4.16 3.00 -2.91
CA TYR A 477 -5.43 2.53 -2.35
C TYR A 477 -6.66 3.25 -2.91
N THR A 478 -6.53 4.34 -3.69
CA THR A 478 -7.67 4.98 -4.37
C THR A 478 -8.42 3.96 -5.22
N PHE A 479 -7.71 3.07 -5.93
CA PHE A 479 -8.36 2.00 -6.68
C PHE A 479 -9.28 1.13 -5.82
N THR A 480 -8.79 0.74 -4.63
CA THR A 480 -9.54 -0.11 -3.71
C THR A 480 -10.70 0.65 -3.06
N HIS A 481 -10.50 1.94 -2.79
CA HIS A 481 -11.49 2.86 -2.25
C HIS A 481 -12.71 2.99 -3.16
N GLU A 482 -12.49 3.25 -4.45
CA GLU A 482 -13.61 3.41 -5.39
C GLU A 482 -14.41 2.12 -5.59
N LEU A 483 -13.75 0.96 -5.60
CA LEU A 483 -14.45 -0.33 -5.60
C LEU A 483 -15.23 -0.55 -4.29
N GLY A 484 -14.72 -0.04 -3.16
CA GLY A 484 -15.41 0.00 -1.88
C GLY A 484 -16.75 0.73 -1.98
N HIS A 485 -16.80 1.90 -2.62
CA HIS A 485 -18.06 2.60 -2.90
C HIS A 485 -19.02 1.75 -3.72
N ASN A 486 -18.55 1.14 -4.82
CA ASN A 486 -19.40 0.27 -5.64
C ASN A 486 -20.01 -0.88 -4.81
N MET A 487 -19.29 -1.39 -3.82
CA MET A 487 -19.75 -2.46 -2.92
C MET A 487 -20.46 -1.94 -1.65
N GLY A 488 -20.78 -0.66 -1.61
CA GLY A 488 -21.69 -0.04 -0.65
C GLY A 488 -21.06 0.47 0.63
N LEU A 489 -19.81 0.89 0.56
CA LEU A 489 -19.10 1.57 1.63
C LEU A 489 -19.19 3.09 1.45
N MET A 490 -19.18 3.79 2.56
CA MET A 490 -19.07 5.25 2.64
C MET A 490 -17.73 5.64 3.25
N HIS A 491 -17.40 6.92 3.13
CA HIS A 491 -16.29 7.53 3.85
C HIS A 491 -16.37 7.32 5.37
N ASP A 492 -15.36 7.77 6.11
CA ASP A 492 -15.48 7.93 7.57
C ASP A 492 -16.60 8.93 7.94
N ARG A 493 -17.15 8.80 9.15
CA ARG A 493 -18.34 9.56 9.56
C ARG A 493 -18.17 11.07 9.52
N ASP A 494 -16.99 11.57 9.90
CA ASP A 494 -16.72 13.02 9.92
C ASP A 494 -16.64 13.57 8.50
N THR A 495 -16.05 12.81 7.58
CA THR A 495 -16.05 13.12 6.15
C THR A 495 -17.46 13.10 5.57
N VAL A 496 -18.24 12.05 5.82
CA VAL A 496 -19.63 11.97 5.35
C VAL A 496 -20.48 13.12 5.89
N ALA A 497 -20.33 13.49 7.15
CA ALA A 497 -21.04 14.62 7.75
C ALA A 497 -20.74 15.94 7.03
N ARG A 498 -19.48 16.19 6.66
CA ARG A 498 -19.07 17.38 5.87
C ARG A 498 -19.60 17.34 4.43
N GLN A 499 -19.82 16.15 3.89
CA GLN A 499 -20.30 15.92 2.53
C GLN A 499 -21.84 15.90 2.39
N GLY A 500 -22.57 16.26 3.44
CA GLY A 500 -24.03 16.34 3.41
C GLY A 500 -24.75 15.13 3.99
N GLY A 501 -24.03 14.18 4.59
CA GLY A 501 -24.59 13.02 5.29
C GLY A 501 -24.86 11.82 4.38
N GLY A 502 -25.75 10.94 4.84
CA GLY A 502 -26.07 9.66 4.19
C GLY A 502 -25.39 8.47 4.86
N GLN A 503 -25.73 7.27 4.40
CA GLN A 503 -25.12 6.01 4.83
C GLN A 503 -24.95 5.08 3.65
N GLY A 504 -24.07 4.08 3.80
CA GLY A 504 -23.86 3.07 2.77
C GLY A 504 -24.99 2.05 2.74
N SER A 505 -24.63 0.85 2.30
CA SER A 505 -25.49 -0.34 2.34
C SER A 505 -26.00 -0.71 3.73
N TYR A 506 -25.28 -0.31 4.79
CA TYR A 506 -25.65 -0.54 6.18
C TYR A 506 -25.30 0.67 7.06
N PRO A 507 -25.94 0.85 8.23
CA PRO A 507 -25.66 1.97 9.15
C PRO A 507 -24.24 2.00 9.72
N TYR A 508 -23.48 0.91 9.58
CA TYR A 508 -22.09 0.77 10.04
C TYR A 508 -21.08 0.76 8.87
N ALA A 509 -21.50 0.96 7.62
CA ALA A 509 -20.65 0.84 6.43
C ALA A 509 -19.72 2.05 6.21
N PHE A 510 -19.06 2.53 7.26
CA PHE A 510 -18.19 3.72 7.24
C PHE A 510 -16.72 3.35 7.41
N GLY A 511 -15.86 4.15 6.77
CA GLY A 511 -14.43 4.18 7.08
C GLY A 511 -14.16 4.55 8.54
N TYR A 512 -12.95 4.28 8.99
CA TYR A 512 -12.47 4.60 10.33
C TYR A 512 -11.01 5.00 10.31
N GLY A 513 -10.58 5.77 11.30
CA GLY A 513 -9.18 6.13 11.47
C GLY A 513 -8.98 7.08 12.63
N ARG A 514 -7.72 7.40 12.88
CA ARG A 514 -7.26 8.46 13.76
C ARG A 514 -6.14 9.21 13.05
N SER A 515 -6.38 10.50 12.80
CA SER A 515 -5.41 11.38 12.14
C SER A 515 -4.05 11.33 12.82
N GLY A 516 -2.99 11.21 12.00
CA GLY A 516 -1.61 11.08 12.45
C GLY A 516 -1.23 9.69 12.95
N SER A 517 -2.17 8.74 12.99
CA SER A 517 -1.90 7.35 13.41
C SER A 517 -2.24 6.34 12.32
N PHE A 518 -3.48 6.32 11.84
CA PHE A 518 -3.88 5.48 10.71
C PHE A 518 -5.24 5.93 10.15
N GLY A 519 -5.48 5.70 8.88
CA GLY A 519 -6.79 5.71 8.25
C GLY A 519 -7.02 4.42 7.49
N THR A 520 -8.19 3.82 7.66
CA THR A 520 -8.63 2.71 6.81
C THR A 520 -8.91 3.21 5.39
N ILE A 521 -8.97 2.30 4.42
CA ILE A 521 -9.08 2.62 3.00
C ILE A 521 -10.23 3.58 2.71
N MET A 522 -11.39 3.43 3.36
CA MET A 522 -12.55 4.29 3.15
C MET A 522 -12.51 5.57 3.99
N SER A 523 -11.38 5.99 4.54
CA SER A 523 -11.29 7.25 5.30
C SER A 523 -10.41 8.26 4.56
N TYR A 524 -10.70 9.55 4.74
CA TYR A 524 -9.78 10.63 4.36
C TYR A 524 -8.92 11.01 5.56
N ILE A 525 -8.30 9.98 6.16
CA ILE A 525 -7.46 10.10 7.33
C ILE A 525 -6.09 9.53 6.98
N SER A 526 -5.06 10.32 7.23
CA SER A 526 -3.67 9.95 6.96
C SER A 526 -2.92 9.57 8.25
N PRO A 527 -1.97 8.61 8.21
CA PRO A 527 -1.57 7.80 7.05
C PRO A 527 -2.55 6.68 6.71
N VAL A 528 -2.76 6.40 5.42
CA VAL A 528 -3.64 5.31 4.98
C VAL A 528 -2.94 3.95 5.17
N ILE A 529 -3.69 2.98 5.71
CA ILE A 529 -3.28 1.58 5.78
C ILE A 529 -4.16 0.73 4.85
N GLY A 530 -3.61 -0.37 4.33
CA GLY A 530 -4.31 -1.30 3.45
C GLY A 530 -5.35 -2.17 4.17
N ARG A 531 -6.30 -1.56 4.88
CA ARG A 531 -7.38 -2.25 5.62
C ARG A 531 -8.70 -1.50 5.51
N PHE A 532 -9.79 -2.25 5.48
CA PHE A 532 -11.16 -1.77 5.72
C PHE A 532 -11.46 -1.77 7.21
N SER A 533 -12.38 -0.92 7.66
CA SER A 533 -12.73 -0.83 9.08
C SER A 533 -13.33 -2.14 9.61
N ASN A 534 -12.79 -2.62 10.73
CA ASN A 534 -13.17 -3.86 11.39
C ASN A 534 -12.87 -3.80 12.90
N PRO A 535 -13.88 -3.65 13.78
CA PRO A 535 -13.67 -3.56 15.23
C PRO A 535 -13.09 -4.85 15.85
N GLU A 536 -13.15 -5.99 15.16
CA GLU A 536 -12.61 -7.27 15.65
C GLU A 536 -11.08 -7.38 15.48
N LEU A 537 -10.46 -6.47 14.74
CA LEU A 537 -9.01 -6.46 14.49
C LEU A 537 -8.32 -5.40 15.34
N ASN A 538 -7.31 -5.78 16.12
CA ASN A 538 -6.53 -4.87 16.98
C ASN A 538 -5.18 -4.45 16.38
N THR A 539 -5.04 -4.59 15.06
CA THR A 539 -3.80 -4.38 14.31
C THR A 539 -3.73 -3.03 13.62
N CYS A 540 -4.65 -2.11 13.91
CA CYS A 540 -4.59 -0.75 13.40
C CYS A 540 -3.90 0.12 14.43
N ALA A 541 -2.59 0.24 14.28
CA ALA A 541 -1.77 1.04 15.18
C ALA A 541 -1.82 0.53 16.65
N GLY A 542 -2.00 -0.78 16.83
CA GLY A 542 -2.19 -1.40 18.15
C GLY A 542 -3.55 -1.13 18.81
N SER A 543 -4.53 -0.67 18.03
CA SER A 543 -5.91 -0.40 18.43
C SER A 543 -6.89 -1.11 17.49
N ALA A 544 -8.17 -1.12 17.88
CA ALA A 544 -9.25 -1.62 17.04
C ALA A 544 -9.29 -0.89 15.69
N CYS A 545 -9.48 -1.63 14.60
CA CYS A 545 -9.57 -1.09 13.25
C CYS A 545 -10.97 -0.52 12.91
N GLY A 546 -11.85 -0.35 13.88
CA GLY A 546 -13.22 0.09 13.65
C GLY A 546 -13.98 0.29 14.95
N VAL A 547 -15.28 0.52 14.84
CA VAL A 547 -16.18 0.71 15.98
C VAL A 547 -17.34 -0.28 15.86
N ALA A 548 -17.66 -0.96 16.97
CA ALA A 548 -18.70 -1.98 17.04
C ALA A 548 -20.06 -1.49 16.54
N THR A 549 -20.85 -2.38 15.94
CA THR A 549 -22.14 -2.04 15.29
C THR A 549 -23.23 -1.57 16.25
N THR A 550 -23.07 -1.85 17.55
CA THR A 550 -23.98 -1.37 18.62
C THR A 550 -23.74 0.09 19.00
N ASP A 551 -22.61 0.67 18.59
CA ASP A 551 -22.28 2.06 18.86
C ASP A 551 -22.90 2.98 17.79
N PRO A 552 -23.51 4.13 18.15
CA PRO A 552 -23.97 5.13 17.19
C PRO A 552 -22.88 5.61 16.22
N ALA A 553 -21.61 5.61 16.66
CA ALA A 553 -20.43 5.94 15.85
C ALA A 553 -19.82 4.72 15.12
N SER A 554 -20.56 3.60 15.00
CA SER A 554 -20.09 2.36 14.38
C SER A 554 -19.38 2.52 13.04
N ALA A 555 -18.32 1.76 12.83
CA ALA A 555 -17.53 1.76 11.60
C ALA A 555 -16.98 0.36 11.34
N HIS A 556 -17.61 -0.37 10.43
CA HIS A 556 -17.37 -1.78 10.18
C HIS A 556 -17.58 -2.13 8.70
N ASN A 557 -16.78 -1.52 7.82
CA ASN A 557 -16.77 -1.80 6.38
C ASN A 557 -16.61 -3.29 6.07
N ALA A 558 -15.76 -4.02 6.82
CA ALA A 558 -15.53 -5.44 6.59
C ALA A 558 -16.83 -6.26 6.65
N LEU A 559 -17.70 -5.99 7.62
CA LEU A 559 -18.99 -6.66 7.75
C LEU A 559 -19.95 -6.28 6.60
N ALA A 560 -19.94 -5.01 6.18
CA ALA A 560 -20.74 -4.58 5.04
C ALA A 560 -20.31 -5.27 3.74
N LEU A 561 -19.00 -5.34 3.47
CA LEU A 561 -18.44 -6.09 2.34
C LEU A 561 -18.82 -7.57 2.40
N ILE A 562 -18.67 -8.19 3.59
CA ILE A 562 -19.12 -9.57 3.81
C ILE A 562 -20.58 -9.70 3.39
N ASN A 563 -21.49 -8.91 3.94
CA ASN A 563 -22.91 -9.04 3.66
C ASN A 563 -23.27 -8.77 2.18
N ASN A 564 -22.55 -7.87 1.51
CA ASN A 564 -22.82 -7.52 0.11
C ASN A 564 -22.17 -8.48 -0.91
N ARG A 565 -21.12 -9.22 -0.55
CA ARG A 565 -20.27 -9.97 -1.50
C ARG A 565 -21.04 -10.87 -2.46
N VAL A 566 -22.08 -11.55 -1.96
CA VAL A 566 -22.90 -12.48 -2.76
C VAL A 566 -23.83 -11.73 -3.71
N ALA A 567 -24.34 -10.56 -3.32
CA ALA A 567 -25.15 -9.74 -4.23
C ALA A 567 -24.28 -9.16 -5.35
N VAL A 568 -23.09 -8.67 -5.00
CA VAL A 568 -22.13 -8.08 -5.95
C VAL A 568 -21.62 -9.13 -6.95
N SER A 569 -21.22 -10.31 -6.48
CA SER A 569 -20.73 -11.40 -7.36
C SER A 569 -21.80 -12.03 -8.25
N ASN A 570 -23.06 -11.61 -8.12
CA ASN A 570 -24.19 -12.10 -8.91
C ASN A 570 -24.73 -11.03 -9.87
N TRP A 571 -24.09 -9.87 -9.97
CA TRP A 571 -24.53 -8.82 -10.91
C TRP A 571 -24.35 -9.24 -12.37
N THR A 572 -23.32 -10.02 -12.65
CA THR A 572 -23.11 -10.62 -13.96
C THR A 572 -22.65 -12.05 -13.84
N ALA A 573 -23.15 -12.92 -14.71
CA ALA A 573 -22.59 -14.27 -14.80
C ALA A 573 -21.20 -14.20 -15.43
N THR A 574 -20.19 -14.78 -14.78
CA THR A 574 -18.85 -14.97 -15.37
C THR A 574 -18.97 -15.67 -16.72
N THR A 575 -18.38 -15.10 -17.76
CA THR A 575 -18.32 -15.69 -19.10
C THR A 575 -16.93 -16.18 -19.49
N ILE A 576 -15.90 -15.77 -18.75
CA ILE A 576 -14.52 -16.17 -19.02
C ILE A 576 -14.24 -17.54 -18.39
N ALA A 577 -13.66 -18.42 -19.20
CA ALA A 577 -13.25 -19.74 -18.74
C ALA A 577 -12.28 -19.61 -17.56
N THR A 578 -12.48 -20.45 -16.54
CA THR A 578 -11.55 -20.48 -15.40
C THR A 578 -10.18 -20.93 -15.88
N SER A 579 -9.18 -20.09 -15.63
CA SER A 579 -7.77 -20.36 -15.90
C SER A 579 -6.95 -20.02 -14.69
N TYR A 580 -5.77 -20.64 -14.59
CA TYR A 580 -4.81 -20.42 -13.54
C TYR A 580 -3.48 -19.99 -14.11
N GLN A 581 -2.72 -19.24 -13.32
CA GLN A 581 -1.36 -18.86 -13.67
C GLN A 581 -0.37 -19.87 -13.11
N VAL A 582 0.64 -20.21 -13.92
CA VAL A 582 1.85 -20.90 -13.49
C VAL A 582 3.01 -19.94 -13.68
N SER A 583 3.67 -19.53 -12.60
CA SER A 583 4.69 -18.49 -12.63
C SER A 583 5.95 -18.84 -11.82
N GLY A 584 7.05 -18.21 -12.22
CA GLY A 584 8.34 -18.33 -11.56
C GLY A 584 9.40 -17.46 -12.23
N THR A 585 10.67 -17.79 -11.99
CA THR A 585 11.81 -17.06 -12.54
C THR A 585 12.68 -17.94 -13.42
N ILE A 586 13.34 -17.33 -14.41
CA ILE A 586 14.44 -17.93 -15.17
C ILE A 586 15.71 -17.15 -14.83
N SER A 587 16.74 -17.86 -14.38
CA SER A 587 17.99 -17.25 -13.94
C SER A 587 19.22 -18.00 -14.44
N ARG A 588 20.37 -17.33 -14.42
CA ARG A 588 21.70 -17.91 -14.66
C ARG A 588 22.68 -17.30 -13.65
N ALA A 589 23.39 -18.16 -12.92
CA ALA A 589 24.33 -17.73 -11.87
C ALA A 589 23.72 -16.71 -10.87
N GLY A 590 22.47 -16.94 -10.45
CA GLY A 590 21.74 -16.05 -9.53
C GLY A 590 21.24 -14.73 -10.14
N ARG A 591 21.53 -14.45 -11.41
CA ARG A 591 21.06 -13.25 -12.11
C ARG A 591 19.85 -13.55 -12.99
N PRO A 592 18.90 -12.62 -13.14
CA PRO A 592 17.73 -12.81 -14.00
C PRO A 592 18.15 -12.98 -15.47
N LEU A 593 17.46 -13.87 -16.18
CA LEU A 593 17.68 -14.09 -17.61
C LEU A 593 16.42 -13.71 -18.40
N ALA A 594 16.53 -12.64 -19.19
CA ALA A 594 15.43 -12.10 -19.99
C ALA A 594 15.32 -12.75 -21.38
N ASN A 595 14.16 -12.55 -22.02
CA ASN A 595 13.82 -12.97 -23.38
C ASN A 595 13.92 -14.48 -23.63
N VAL A 596 13.79 -15.30 -22.58
CA VAL A 596 13.72 -16.76 -22.74
C VAL A 596 12.28 -17.13 -23.08
N ALA A 597 12.07 -17.62 -24.29
CA ALA A 597 10.77 -18.17 -24.69
C ALA A 597 10.47 -19.45 -23.92
N LEU A 598 9.20 -19.69 -23.58
CA LEU A 598 8.74 -20.95 -23.01
C LEU A 598 7.78 -21.64 -23.97
N SER A 599 7.95 -22.96 -24.13
CA SER A 599 6.97 -23.81 -24.77
C SER A 599 6.12 -24.49 -23.70
N ALA A 600 4.80 -24.48 -23.86
CA ALA A 600 3.89 -25.22 -23.01
C ALA A 600 2.99 -26.14 -23.84
N SER A 601 2.62 -27.29 -23.27
CA SER A 601 1.77 -28.28 -23.93
C SER A 601 0.27 -28.04 -23.64
N ASN A 602 -0.59 -28.74 -24.38
CA ASN A 602 -2.02 -28.88 -24.09
C ASN A 602 -2.77 -27.53 -23.92
N GLY A 603 -2.49 -26.57 -24.81
CA GLY A 603 -3.23 -25.31 -24.89
C GLY A 603 -2.86 -24.25 -23.85
N ALA A 604 -1.80 -24.47 -23.06
CA ALA A 604 -1.22 -23.44 -22.21
C ALA A 604 -0.51 -22.37 -23.03
N SER A 605 -0.60 -21.11 -22.59
CA SER A 605 0.07 -19.96 -23.22
C SER A 605 1.04 -19.34 -22.23
N CYS A 606 2.27 -19.06 -22.66
CA CYS A 606 3.32 -18.49 -21.79
C CYS A 606 3.87 -17.20 -22.37
N THR A 607 4.25 -16.29 -21.48
CA THR A 607 5.10 -15.14 -21.80
C THR A 607 6.57 -15.53 -21.76
N ALA A 608 7.40 -14.88 -22.58
CA ALA A 608 8.84 -14.98 -22.44
C ALA A 608 9.30 -14.31 -21.13
N SER A 609 10.45 -14.74 -20.58
CA SER A 609 10.95 -14.15 -19.35
C SER A 609 11.30 -12.66 -19.50
N GLY A 610 10.98 -11.87 -18.49
CA GLY A 610 11.24 -10.44 -18.42
C GLY A 610 12.67 -10.06 -18.02
N SER A 611 12.95 -8.76 -17.94
CA SER A 611 14.22 -8.22 -17.41
C SER A 611 14.50 -8.65 -15.97
N THR A 612 13.44 -8.93 -15.19
CA THR A 612 13.48 -9.47 -13.83
C THR A 612 13.62 -10.99 -13.79
N GLY A 613 13.68 -11.66 -14.94
CA GLY A 613 13.63 -13.12 -15.06
C GLY A 613 12.23 -13.71 -14.83
N ALA A 614 11.24 -12.90 -14.45
CA ALA A 614 9.87 -13.34 -14.23
C ALA A 614 9.26 -13.91 -15.52
N TYR A 615 8.53 -15.01 -15.41
CA TYR A 615 7.66 -15.52 -16.46
C TYR A 615 6.33 -15.98 -15.86
N ALA A 616 5.29 -16.02 -16.69
CA ALA A 616 4.02 -16.61 -16.33
C ALA A 616 3.36 -17.31 -17.52
N CYS A 617 2.59 -18.35 -17.22
CA CYS A 617 1.82 -19.13 -18.17
C CYS A 617 0.37 -19.21 -17.71
N THR A 618 -0.56 -18.91 -18.61
CA THR A 618 -1.99 -19.13 -18.41
C THR A 618 -2.37 -20.54 -18.83
N VAL A 619 -2.97 -21.31 -17.90
CA VAL A 619 -3.39 -22.70 -18.11
C VAL A 619 -4.89 -22.86 -17.81
N PRO A 620 -5.63 -23.70 -18.56
CA PRO A 620 -7.03 -24.01 -18.26
C PRO A 620 -7.24 -24.67 -16.89
N TRP A 621 -8.45 -24.59 -16.33
CA TRP A 621 -8.83 -25.39 -15.16
C TRP A 621 -8.68 -26.89 -15.45
N GLY A 622 -8.10 -27.63 -14.50
CA GLY A 622 -7.82 -29.06 -14.61
C GLY A 622 -6.67 -29.40 -15.57
N TRP A 623 -5.90 -28.40 -16.02
CA TRP A 623 -4.85 -28.61 -17.01
C TRP A 623 -3.75 -29.57 -16.51
N SER A 624 -3.32 -30.48 -17.39
CA SER A 624 -2.17 -31.36 -17.19
C SER A 624 -1.25 -31.20 -18.40
N GLY A 625 0.04 -31.02 -18.17
CA GLY A 625 0.97 -30.73 -19.25
C GLY A 625 2.35 -30.37 -18.76
N THR A 626 3.14 -29.78 -19.65
CA THR A 626 4.53 -29.43 -19.39
C THR A 626 4.83 -28.00 -19.78
N ILE A 627 5.82 -27.39 -19.10
CA ILE A 627 6.40 -26.10 -19.43
C ILE A 627 7.92 -26.29 -19.56
N THR A 628 8.49 -25.85 -20.68
CA THR A 628 9.91 -26.04 -21.02
C THR A 628 10.51 -24.72 -21.52
N PRO A 629 11.58 -24.19 -20.88
CA PRO A 629 12.29 -23.02 -21.39
C PRO A 629 13.11 -23.36 -22.63
N GLN A 630 13.05 -22.48 -23.63
CA GLN A 630 13.72 -22.65 -24.92
C GLN A 630 15.08 -21.95 -24.89
N VAL A 631 16.12 -22.64 -24.41
CA VAL A 631 17.50 -22.14 -24.37
C VAL A 631 18.49 -23.19 -24.87
N GLN A 632 19.57 -22.74 -25.52
CA GLN A 632 20.68 -23.59 -25.97
C GLN A 632 21.72 -23.80 -24.84
N ALA A 633 21.25 -24.20 -23.67
CA ALA A 633 22.07 -24.45 -22.48
C ALA A 633 21.38 -25.48 -21.59
N SER A 634 22.11 -26.09 -20.65
CA SER A 634 21.46 -27.00 -19.70
C SER A 634 20.60 -26.21 -18.71
N VAL A 635 19.38 -26.68 -18.46
CA VAL A 635 18.42 -26.05 -17.54
C VAL A 635 18.06 -27.03 -16.45
N THR A 636 17.96 -26.56 -15.22
CA THR A 636 17.50 -27.32 -14.06
C THR A 636 16.31 -26.61 -13.40
N PRO A 637 15.13 -27.26 -13.31
CA PRO A 637 14.76 -28.48 -14.05
C PRO A 637 14.72 -28.21 -15.56
N GLY A 638 14.93 -29.23 -16.39
CA GLY A 638 14.83 -29.07 -17.85
C GLY A 638 13.40 -28.86 -18.34
N VAL A 639 12.43 -29.38 -17.58
CA VAL A 639 10.99 -29.33 -17.84
C VAL A 639 10.26 -29.34 -16.50
N LEU A 640 9.13 -28.64 -16.42
CA LEU A 640 8.18 -28.78 -15.32
C LEU A 640 6.95 -29.52 -15.81
N SER A 641 6.54 -30.56 -15.08
CA SER A 641 5.36 -31.38 -15.37
C SER A 641 4.27 -31.13 -14.34
N PHE A 642 3.04 -30.98 -14.82
CA PHE A 642 1.86 -30.68 -13.99
C PHE A 642 0.74 -31.66 -14.29
N SER A 643 -0.04 -31.97 -13.26
CA SER A 643 -1.24 -32.80 -13.35
C SER A 643 -2.40 -32.10 -12.64
N ASN A 644 -3.53 -31.98 -13.33
CA ASN A 644 -4.80 -31.48 -12.82
C ASN A 644 -4.67 -30.14 -12.06
N VAL A 645 -4.21 -29.09 -12.74
CA VAL A 645 -4.04 -27.75 -12.15
C VAL A 645 -5.41 -27.11 -11.88
N THR A 646 -5.79 -27.03 -10.61
CA THR A 646 -7.05 -26.41 -10.14
C THR A 646 -6.83 -25.19 -9.26
N ALA A 647 -5.59 -24.71 -9.17
CA ALA A 647 -5.19 -23.50 -8.46
C ALA A 647 -3.90 -22.96 -9.07
N ALA A 648 -3.66 -21.66 -8.91
CA ALA A 648 -2.45 -21.05 -9.41
C ALA A 648 -1.19 -21.67 -8.78
N GLN A 649 -0.10 -21.72 -9.56
CA GLN A 649 1.15 -22.38 -9.20
C GLN A 649 2.28 -21.37 -9.25
N THR A 650 2.86 -21.00 -8.11
CA THR A 650 3.99 -20.06 -8.03
C THR A 650 5.30 -20.81 -7.73
N LYS A 651 6.42 -20.07 -7.65
CA LYS A 651 7.77 -20.60 -7.35
C LYS A 651 8.24 -21.67 -8.34
N LYS A 652 7.79 -21.60 -9.59
CA LYS A 652 8.17 -22.54 -10.65
C LYS A 652 9.44 -22.04 -11.34
N ASN A 653 10.59 -22.18 -10.68
CA ASN A 653 11.82 -21.55 -11.13
C ASN A 653 12.65 -22.48 -12.05
N PHE A 654 13.34 -21.86 -13.02
CA PHE A 654 14.32 -22.49 -13.91
C PHE A 654 15.70 -21.87 -13.72
N ILE A 655 16.73 -22.72 -13.60
CA ILE A 655 18.12 -22.29 -13.49
C ILE A 655 18.88 -22.79 -14.73
N VAL A 656 19.34 -21.85 -15.55
CA VAL A 656 20.19 -22.12 -16.70
C VAL A 656 21.64 -22.17 -16.22
N ARG A 657 22.34 -23.26 -16.49
CA ARG A 657 23.77 -23.42 -16.17
C ARG A 657 24.66 -23.02 -17.33
#